data_AF-A0A2D7L7M9-F1
#
_entry.id   AF-A0A2D7L7M9-F1
#
_cell.length_a   1.000
_cell.length_b   1.000
_cell.length_c   1.000
_cell.angle_alpha   90.00
_cell.angle_beta   90.00
_cell.angle_gamma   90.00
#
_symmetry.space_group_name_H-M   'P 1'
#
loop_
_entity.id
_entity.type
_entity.pdbx_description
1 polymer ?
#
loop_
_entity_poly.entity_id
_entity_poly.type
_entity_poly.pdbx_seq_one_letter_code
_entity_poly.pdbx_strand_id
1 'polypeptide(L)'
;EENFPDAIIGPVQPTTEISFFGRERAQCTYDPGIDSIDEESSRSNDPFFPPICMRSSLSLTINPANLGMDPQTGDVDRMMEGLMVMGGEVQSNFTIIATAGQYLEYTMIPPDYASVSEVTQPGERFRVGLNSWGSRIAVDNLAGSPLSLPASLDLVTTLDDGRGPPTYPAPELSLDLVVDARDRMNSRIDLDIDIHYLDAETIAEWGLDLETSTIDLGVVTADGIRMFDSELNTDVGALLRTLPIDSLSDTFAQALGVDLMFQPPSFAPADDDGGLMFQHRPSETCREKLAYRYCLDAGGGSGMTSEYPIVLQTTSMPSEMQVSNIVSRLIQQAEGDIATIDLSILNDEDLAAMMSVLEMELEVDVSYLQDLLPADFPSADITMTVHLPEWLDSTHGDPDTLVFSAPHEGGSSESVGIEGARPFDWQHAICLESGRGGPGDPSECTDSSEDLICGSNQKTCVSLDVAVHIEKLTFRETRAAVEFEFSAEVILEVYRLGLKLEEDNMEVSPIPADLIRRMVAVGDRRPGGLLAGSEQTATIPFSSGDYDLEISNDGLLNLAVALVDEVEESFAEIENIGAQDIIIGERTYGSDLEIISVPFVIDIEPMDMPLDMEPSDTEPVKVGVSIDSASLTIALVGNEVRVSVAPAAIEANPFVAALSDLGFIFSDFGVGIEGAVFHSIIPPIMENTLWGTIRSSARLQITMPDTVRLTSFESEKGLGEIQEHGDFQIIVYRTPVCPTADSWNQCYREHDTIQWSAEVSYVLILGEVAPYIFTIVVFLGLAVSRWKRRRDERKSAQKDAQDVVEEQMLEMEFAAQMGELEEKIVIEQPPQPEDGKEEGWWSDQSDLV
;
A
#
# COMPACT_ATOMS: atom_id res chain seq x y z
N GLU A 1 -35.08 -4.78 60.69
CA GLU A 1 -34.04 -3.99 61.39
C GLU A 1 -34.52 -2.53 61.36
N GLU A 2 -34.03 -1.64 62.22
CA GLU A 2 -34.45 -0.21 62.21
C GLU A 2 -33.46 0.61 61.36
N ASN A 3 -33.97 1.48 60.48
CA ASN A 3 -33.15 2.21 59.49
C ASN A 3 -32.10 3.16 60.08
N PHE A 4 -32.21 3.50 61.36
CA PHE A 4 -31.22 4.30 62.09
C PHE A 4 -31.02 3.71 63.49
N PRO A 5 -30.15 2.68 63.65
CA PRO A 5 -30.07 1.89 64.88
C PRO A 5 -29.62 2.70 66.13
N ASP A 6 -28.98 3.85 65.93
CA ASP A 6 -28.54 4.77 66.99
C ASP A 6 -29.11 6.21 66.81
N ALA A 7 -30.37 6.34 66.37
CA ALA A 7 -31.06 7.62 66.32
C ALA A 7 -31.44 8.13 67.74
N ILE A 8 -30.65 9.04 68.31
CA ILE A 8 -30.93 9.62 69.62
C ILE A 8 -32.11 10.60 69.52
N ILE A 9 -33.28 10.18 70.00
CA ILE A 9 -34.48 11.03 70.10
C ILE A 9 -34.16 12.26 70.96
N GLY A 10 -34.21 13.45 70.34
CA GLY A 10 -34.01 14.73 71.01
C GLY A 10 -35.05 15.00 72.12
N PRO A 11 -34.75 15.89 73.08
CA PRO A 11 -35.65 16.17 74.19
C PRO A 11 -36.98 16.73 73.67
N VAL A 12 -38.08 16.00 73.92
CA VAL A 12 -39.43 16.35 73.47
C VAL A 12 -39.83 17.73 73.98
N GLN A 13 -39.79 18.73 73.09
CA GLN A 13 -40.26 20.08 73.34
C GLN A 13 -41.80 20.09 73.18
N PRO A 14 -42.58 20.34 74.25
CA PRO A 14 -44.03 20.47 74.12
C PRO A 14 -44.35 21.78 73.39
N THR A 15 -44.79 21.67 72.13
CA THR A 15 -45.17 22.82 71.31
C THR A 15 -46.43 23.49 71.88
N THR A 16 -46.41 24.82 71.97
CA THR A 16 -47.47 25.59 72.63
C THR A 16 -48.66 25.91 71.73
N GLU A 17 -48.65 25.46 70.47
CA GLU A 17 -49.72 25.71 69.49
C GLU A 17 -50.21 24.40 68.86
N ILE A 18 -51.53 24.21 68.88
CA ILE A 18 -52.20 23.03 68.34
C ILE A 18 -53.05 23.46 67.15
N SER A 19 -52.72 22.98 65.95
CA SER A 19 -53.54 23.14 64.74
C SER A 19 -54.35 21.87 64.44
N PHE A 20 -55.57 22.07 63.92
CA PHE A 20 -56.60 21.03 63.81
C PHE A 20 -56.98 20.74 62.35
N PHE A 21 -57.15 19.45 62.04
CA PHE A 21 -57.93 18.98 60.89
C PHE A 21 -58.97 17.98 61.40
N GLY A 22 -60.20 18.03 60.89
CA GLY A 22 -61.29 17.16 61.32
C GLY A 22 -61.78 16.26 60.19
N ARG A 23 -61.86 14.95 60.45
CA ARG A 23 -62.72 14.01 59.70
C ARG A 23 -63.90 13.61 60.59
N GLU A 24 -65.08 13.45 59.99
CA GLU A 24 -66.39 13.56 60.66
C GLU A 24 -66.80 12.39 61.60
N ARG A 25 -65.86 11.62 62.17
CA ARG A 25 -66.17 10.42 62.98
C ARG A 25 -65.78 10.46 64.46
N ALA A 26 -64.99 11.44 64.90
CA ALA A 26 -64.75 11.68 66.33
C ALA A 26 -64.69 13.18 66.63
N GLN A 27 -65.41 13.62 67.67
CA GLN A 27 -65.23 14.94 68.27
C GLN A 27 -64.39 14.76 69.54
N CYS A 28 -63.08 15.00 69.44
CA CYS A 28 -62.18 15.00 70.59
C CYS A 28 -62.44 16.18 71.53
N THR A 29 -62.12 16.01 72.80
CA THR A 29 -61.96 17.13 73.76
C THR A 29 -60.51 17.31 74.18
N TYR A 30 -60.21 18.53 74.62
CA TYR A 30 -58.96 18.93 75.29
C TYR A 30 -59.25 19.59 76.65
N ASP A 31 -60.52 19.68 77.05
CA ASP A 31 -60.95 20.24 78.33
C ASP A 31 -61.07 19.11 79.38
N PRO A 32 -60.19 19.06 80.40
CA PRO A 32 -60.23 18.05 81.46
C PRO A 32 -61.38 18.25 82.46
N GLY A 33 -62.20 19.29 82.30
CA GLY A 33 -63.42 19.54 83.07
C GLY A 33 -64.69 18.95 82.44
N ILE A 34 -64.63 18.40 81.23
CA ILE A 34 -65.74 17.68 80.59
C ILE A 34 -65.67 16.22 81.01
N ASP A 35 -66.50 15.84 81.98
CA ASP A 35 -66.67 14.44 82.41
C ASP A 35 -67.34 13.60 81.30
N SER A 36 -67.11 12.30 81.39
CA SER A 36 -67.75 11.24 80.64
C SER A 36 -69.29 11.31 80.67
N ILE A 37 -69.94 10.77 79.64
CA ILE A 37 -71.41 10.69 79.57
C ILE A 37 -71.91 9.56 80.51
N ASP A 38 -72.11 9.90 81.79
CA ASP A 38 -72.60 8.96 82.83
C ASP A 38 -74.08 9.17 83.22
N GLU A 39 -74.79 10.14 82.61
CA GLU A 39 -76.24 10.37 82.86
C GLU A 39 -77.17 10.09 81.66
N GLU A 40 -76.67 9.72 80.47
CA GLU A 40 -77.52 9.41 79.31
C GLU A 40 -77.85 7.90 79.21
N SER A 41 -79.02 7.49 79.71
CA SER A 41 -79.43 6.09 79.92
C SER A 41 -79.67 5.24 78.66
N SER A 42 -79.11 5.64 77.51
CA SER A 42 -79.19 4.96 76.21
C SER A 42 -77.81 4.63 75.61
N ARG A 43 -76.73 4.97 76.31
CA ARG A 43 -75.33 4.72 75.91
C ARG A 43 -74.61 3.83 76.93
N SER A 44 -73.48 3.26 76.52
CA SER A 44 -72.55 2.63 77.47
C SER A 44 -71.85 3.74 78.26
N ASN A 45 -71.61 3.50 79.55
CA ASN A 45 -70.58 4.24 80.27
C ASN A 45 -69.23 3.96 79.57
N ASP A 46 -68.53 5.03 79.22
CA ASP A 46 -67.20 5.02 78.62
C ASP A 46 -66.44 6.23 79.21
N PRO A 47 -65.42 6.02 80.05
CA PRO A 47 -64.67 7.11 80.68
C PRO A 47 -63.80 7.90 79.70
N PHE A 48 -63.73 7.51 78.42
CA PHE A 48 -62.98 8.18 77.36
C PHE A 48 -63.88 8.70 76.24
N PHE A 49 -65.18 8.94 76.51
CA PHE A 49 -66.10 9.58 75.57
C PHE A 49 -66.53 10.98 76.07
N PRO A 50 -66.17 12.09 75.38
CA PRO A 50 -65.40 12.17 74.12
C PRO A 50 -63.90 11.86 74.26
N PRO A 51 -63.24 11.36 73.20
CA PRO A 51 -61.83 10.95 73.25
C PRO A 51 -60.87 12.11 73.49
N ILE A 52 -59.76 11.80 74.17
CA ILE A 52 -58.63 12.72 74.39
C ILE A 52 -57.70 12.61 73.19
N CYS A 53 -57.61 13.67 72.38
CA CYS A 53 -56.62 13.76 71.32
C CYS A 53 -55.29 14.29 71.85
N MET A 54 -54.18 13.67 71.44
CA MET A 54 -52.81 14.16 71.71
C MET A 54 -52.06 14.31 70.40
N ARG A 55 -51.21 15.35 70.29
CA ARG A 55 -50.32 15.55 69.14
C ARG A 55 -48.90 15.73 69.65
N SER A 56 -47.97 14.98 69.07
CA SER A 56 -46.53 15.17 69.25
C SER A 56 -45.92 15.52 67.91
N SER A 57 -44.87 16.34 67.90
CA SER A 57 -44.03 16.60 66.74
C SER A 57 -42.63 16.09 67.06
N LEU A 58 -42.22 15.00 66.42
CA LEU A 58 -40.85 14.52 66.47
C LEU A 58 -40.07 15.16 65.32
N SER A 59 -38.84 15.58 65.61
CA SER A 59 -37.84 15.90 64.60
C SER A 59 -36.79 14.80 64.71
N LEU A 60 -36.53 14.12 63.59
CA LEU A 60 -35.40 13.20 63.47
C LEU A 60 -34.16 14.03 63.14
N THR A 61 -33.04 13.69 63.74
CA THR A 61 -31.73 14.24 63.37
C THR A 61 -30.79 13.05 63.24
N ILE A 62 -30.28 12.83 62.03
CA ILE A 62 -29.33 11.76 61.75
C ILE A 62 -27.96 12.20 62.23
N ASN A 63 -27.23 11.33 62.92
CA ASN A 63 -25.84 11.57 63.29
C ASN A 63 -24.95 11.21 62.08
N PRO A 64 -24.10 12.11 61.55
CA PRO A 64 -23.28 11.83 60.37
C PRO A 64 -22.43 10.54 60.51
N ALA A 65 -21.90 10.30 61.71
CA ALA A 65 -21.10 9.10 61.99
C ALA A 65 -21.90 7.78 61.91
N ASN A 66 -23.25 7.81 61.92
CA ASN A 66 -24.07 6.62 61.70
C ASN A 66 -24.14 6.24 60.20
N LEU A 67 -23.81 7.17 59.29
CA LEU A 67 -23.70 6.95 57.84
C LEU A 67 -22.25 6.71 57.39
N GLY A 68 -21.28 6.75 58.31
CA GLY A 68 -19.85 6.64 57.98
C GLY A 68 -19.16 7.98 57.65
N MET A 69 -19.85 9.11 57.82
CA MET A 69 -19.29 10.46 57.62
C MET A 69 -18.43 10.94 58.79
N ASP A 70 -17.54 11.91 58.56
CA ASP A 70 -16.86 12.64 59.65
C ASP A 70 -17.87 13.52 60.42
N PRO A 71 -18.07 13.31 61.73
CA PRO A 71 -19.04 14.06 62.54
C PRO A 71 -18.61 15.51 62.86
N GLN A 72 -17.53 16.03 62.26
CA GLN A 72 -17.09 17.43 62.36
C GLN A 72 -17.22 18.21 61.03
N THR A 73 -17.30 17.53 59.88
CA THR A 73 -17.33 18.17 58.55
C THR A 73 -18.45 17.69 57.63
N GLY A 74 -18.93 16.45 57.78
CA GLY A 74 -19.95 15.87 56.89
C GLY A 74 -21.32 16.52 57.08
N ASP A 75 -21.95 16.89 55.96
CA ASP A 75 -23.27 17.54 55.93
C ASP A 75 -24.31 16.57 55.35
N VAL A 76 -25.09 15.96 56.25
CA VAL A 76 -26.11 14.96 55.88
C VAL A 76 -27.17 15.56 54.98
N ASP A 77 -27.62 16.79 55.23
CA ASP A 77 -28.65 17.43 54.41
C ASP A 77 -28.09 17.72 53.00
N ARG A 78 -26.82 18.16 52.90
CA ARG A 78 -26.14 18.36 51.60
C ARG A 78 -25.98 17.06 50.80
N MET A 79 -25.48 15.98 51.41
CA MET A 79 -25.29 14.71 50.71
C MET A 79 -26.63 14.12 50.26
N MET A 80 -27.67 14.23 51.10
CA MET A 80 -29.02 13.75 50.75
C MET A 80 -29.68 14.61 49.67
N GLU A 81 -29.44 15.93 49.63
CA GLU A 81 -29.86 16.79 48.50
C GLU A 81 -29.12 16.41 47.21
N GLY A 82 -27.82 16.12 47.26
CA GLY A 82 -27.06 15.63 46.11
C GLY A 82 -27.58 14.30 45.56
N LEU A 83 -27.80 13.31 46.43
CA LEU A 83 -28.36 12.01 46.07
C LEU A 83 -29.73 12.15 45.37
N MET A 84 -30.62 13.01 45.90
CA MET A 84 -31.93 13.29 45.29
C MET A 84 -31.79 13.97 43.92
N VAL A 85 -30.89 14.95 43.78
CA VAL A 85 -30.67 15.71 42.53
C VAL A 85 -29.99 14.88 41.43
N MET A 86 -29.24 13.84 41.80
CA MET A 86 -28.72 12.81 40.89
C MET A 86 -29.81 11.82 40.42
N GLY A 87 -30.99 11.83 41.05
CA GLY A 87 -32.12 10.96 40.72
C GLY A 87 -32.22 9.67 41.55
N GLY A 88 -31.46 9.54 42.64
CA GLY A 88 -31.53 8.38 43.54
C GLY A 88 -32.78 8.41 44.43
N GLU A 89 -33.38 7.24 44.67
CA GLU A 89 -34.56 7.09 45.54
C GLU A 89 -34.15 6.61 46.94
N VAL A 90 -34.84 7.11 47.98
CA VAL A 90 -34.57 6.72 49.38
C VAL A 90 -35.81 6.11 50.03
N GLN A 91 -35.72 4.84 50.41
CA GLN A 91 -36.78 4.12 51.10
C GLN A 91 -36.68 4.31 52.62
N SER A 92 -37.69 4.95 53.19
CA SER A 92 -37.91 5.10 54.63
C SER A 92 -38.98 4.11 55.11
N ASN A 93 -38.74 3.46 56.24
CA ASN A 93 -39.70 2.59 56.94
C ASN A 93 -39.82 3.03 58.42
N PHE A 94 -41.05 3.25 58.88
CA PHE A 94 -41.39 3.54 60.28
C PHE A 94 -42.49 2.60 60.81
N THR A 95 -42.14 1.73 61.76
CA THR A 95 -43.11 0.87 62.48
C THR A 95 -43.92 1.67 63.50
N ILE A 96 -45.26 1.58 63.42
CA ILE A 96 -46.19 2.31 64.29
C ILE A 96 -47.05 1.31 65.09
N ILE A 97 -46.98 1.43 66.42
CA ILE A 97 -47.53 0.46 67.36
C ILE A 97 -48.64 1.10 68.20
N ALA A 98 -49.90 0.73 67.94
CA ALA A 98 -51.07 1.17 68.70
C ALA A 98 -51.50 0.11 69.71
N THR A 99 -51.55 0.44 71.01
CA THR A 99 -52.10 -0.46 72.02
C THR A 99 -53.64 -0.48 71.99
N ALA A 100 -54.26 -1.46 72.65
CA ALA A 100 -55.70 -1.51 72.78
C ALA A 100 -56.29 -0.19 73.35
N GLY A 101 -57.38 0.29 72.73
CA GLY A 101 -58.02 1.56 73.06
C GLY A 101 -57.37 2.79 72.41
N GLN A 102 -56.38 2.64 71.54
CA GLN A 102 -55.73 3.76 70.84
C GLN A 102 -56.12 3.83 69.35
N TYR A 103 -56.15 5.06 68.84
CA TYR A 103 -56.08 5.37 67.42
C TYR A 103 -54.85 6.25 67.21
N LEU A 104 -53.95 5.86 66.31
CA LEU A 104 -52.74 6.63 65.98
C LEU A 104 -52.76 6.99 64.49
N GLU A 105 -52.65 8.27 64.16
CA GLU A 105 -52.31 8.74 62.81
C GLU A 105 -50.87 9.27 62.86
N TYR A 106 -49.97 8.70 62.05
CA TYR A 106 -48.62 9.21 61.85
C TYR A 106 -48.57 9.97 60.53
N THR A 107 -47.72 10.99 60.45
CA THR A 107 -47.60 11.85 59.27
C THR A 107 -46.14 12.26 59.11
N MET A 108 -45.52 11.77 58.03
CA MET A 108 -44.19 12.18 57.60
C MET A 108 -44.32 13.40 56.68
N ILE A 109 -43.42 14.35 56.88
CA ILE A 109 -43.19 15.47 55.97
C ILE A 109 -41.70 15.39 55.60
N PRO A 110 -41.34 15.27 54.31
CA PRO A 110 -39.95 15.25 53.89
C PRO A 110 -39.28 16.63 54.08
N PRO A 111 -37.93 16.71 54.05
CA PRO A 111 -37.22 17.99 53.97
C PRO A 111 -37.54 18.73 52.66
N ASP A 112 -37.23 20.03 52.59
CA ASP A 112 -37.62 20.89 51.46
C ASP A 112 -36.99 20.48 50.10
N TYR A 113 -35.92 19.67 50.11
CA TYR A 113 -35.26 19.11 48.92
C TYR A 113 -35.84 17.76 48.45
N ALA A 114 -36.84 17.18 49.15
CA ALA A 114 -37.41 15.88 48.81
C ALA A 114 -38.95 15.85 48.82
N SER A 115 -39.52 14.86 48.15
CA SER A 115 -40.94 14.58 48.00
C SER A 115 -41.19 13.07 48.15
N VAL A 116 -42.43 12.66 48.43
CA VAL A 116 -42.78 11.23 48.54
C VAL A 116 -43.27 10.66 47.20
N SER A 117 -42.44 9.84 46.56
CA SER A 117 -42.66 9.20 45.26
C SER A 117 -43.63 8.01 45.33
N GLU A 118 -43.53 7.18 46.37
CA GLU A 118 -44.44 6.06 46.65
C GLU A 118 -44.69 5.85 48.16
N VAL A 119 -45.82 5.23 48.52
CA VAL A 119 -46.15 4.77 49.88
C VAL A 119 -46.85 3.42 49.78
N THR A 120 -46.34 2.42 50.50
CA THR A 120 -46.94 1.08 50.53
C THR A 120 -48.28 1.08 51.30
N GLN A 121 -49.26 0.33 50.78
CA GLN A 121 -50.56 0.20 51.46
C GLN A 121 -50.40 -0.52 52.82
N PRO A 122 -51.08 -0.06 53.90
CA PRO A 122 -52.25 0.82 53.90
C PRO A 122 -51.94 2.31 54.14
N GLY A 123 -50.71 2.78 53.89
CA GLY A 123 -50.40 4.21 53.89
C GLY A 123 -51.06 4.98 52.74
N GLU A 124 -51.17 6.31 52.89
CA GLU A 124 -51.68 7.25 51.88
C GLU A 124 -50.66 8.38 51.65
N ARG A 125 -50.46 8.81 50.39
CA ARG A 125 -49.83 10.10 50.08
C ARG A 125 -50.81 11.25 50.26
N PHE A 126 -50.31 12.39 50.73
CA PHE A 126 -51.06 13.65 50.84
C PHE A 126 -50.19 14.83 50.41
N ARG A 127 -50.79 15.93 49.94
CA ARG A 127 -50.02 17.12 49.52
C ARG A 127 -49.55 17.94 50.72
N VAL A 128 -48.28 18.33 50.67
CA VAL A 128 -47.66 19.34 51.54
C VAL A 128 -47.47 20.60 50.69
N GLY A 129 -48.04 21.73 51.13
CA GLY A 129 -47.95 22.98 50.37
C GLY A 129 -48.51 22.89 48.94
N LEU A 130 -47.72 23.34 47.96
CA LEU A 130 -48.11 23.37 46.53
C LEU A 130 -47.55 22.19 45.74
N ASN A 131 -46.26 21.87 45.92
CA ASN A 131 -45.48 21.02 45.02
C ASN A 131 -44.99 19.70 45.65
N SER A 132 -44.85 19.58 46.97
CA SER A 132 -44.33 18.38 47.62
C SER A 132 -45.43 17.45 48.13
N TRP A 133 -45.08 16.17 48.31
CA TRP A 133 -45.95 15.16 48.90
C TRP A 133 -45.36 14.67 50.22
N GLY A 134 -46.23 14.45 51.21
CA GLY A 134 -45.92 13.73 52.43
C GLY A 134 -46.67 12.40 52.48
N SER A 135 -46.35 11.56 53.46
CA SER A 135 -47.00 10.27 53.68
C SER A 135 -47.70 10.22 55.04
N ARG A 136 -48.74 9.40 55.13
CA ARG A 136 -49.41 9.11 56.40
C ARG A 136 -49.91 7.68 56.46
N ILE A 137 -50.17 7.21 57.67
CA ILE A 137 -50.87 5.95 57.94
C ILE A 137 -51.67 6.10 59.22
N ALA A 138 -52.76 5.35 59.35
CA ALA A 138 -53.58 5.31 60.55
C ALA A 138 -53.75 3.88 61.07
N VAL A 139 -53.50 3.67 62.36
CA VAL A 139 -53.66 2.41 63.07
C VAL A 139 -54.83 2.53 64.06
N ASP A 140 -55.95 1.90 63.73
CA ASP A 140 -57.12 1.83 64.61
C ASP A 140 -57.09 0.56 65.46
N ASN A 141 -56.89 0.72 66.77
CA ASN A 141 -56.99 -0.34 67.76
C ASN A 141 -58.00 0.04 68.88
N LEU A 142 -58.97 0.90 68.58
CA LEU A 142 -59.99 1.38 69.54
C LEU A 142 -60.84 0.23 70.11
N ALA A 143 -61.12 -0.78 69.29
CA ALA A 143 -61.84 -2.00 69.68
C ALA A 143 -60.92 -3.11 70.24
N GLY A 144 -59.64 -2.82 70.47
CA GLY A 144 -58.65 -3.78 70.98
C GLY A 144 -58.96 -4.27 72.39
N SER A 145 -58.56 -5.50 72.69
CA SER A 145 -58.66 -6.05 74.04
C SER A 145 -57.44 -5.65 74.88
N PRO A 146 -57.57 -5.28 76.17
CA PRO A 146 -56.43 -5.10 77.06
C PRO A 146 -55.53 -6.34 77.24
N LEU A 147 -55.93 -7.49 76.68
CA LEU A 147 -55.20 -8.75 76.67
C LEU A 147 -54.72 -9.19 75.26
N SER A 148 -55.01 -8.42 74.20
CA SER A 148 -54.46 -8.68 72.86
C SER A 148 -53.11 -7.98 72.68
N LEU A 149 -52.30 -8.49 71.75
CA LEU A 149 -51.09 -7.81 71.30
C LEU A 149 -51.43 -6.42 70.72
N PRO A 150 -50.52 -5.44 70.78
CA PRO A 150 -50.66 -4.18 70.05
C PRO A 150 -50.85 -4.41 68.55
N ALA A 151 -51.58 -3.52 67.90
CA ALA A 151 -51.63 -3.46 66.44
C ALA A 151 -50.36 -2.76 65.96
N SER A 152 -49.63 -3.40 65.03
CA SER A 152 -48.42 -2.86 64.43
C SER A 152 -48.64 -2.75 62.92
N LEU A 153 -48.28 -1.60 62.34
CA LEU A 153 -48.25 -1.39 60.90
C LEU A 153 -47.01 -0.57 60.54
N ASP A 154 -46.40 -0.90 59.41
CA ASP A 154 -45.20 -0.25 58.92
C ASP A 154 -45.56 0.79 57.85
N LEU A 155 -45.03 2.00 57.99
CA LEU A 155 -45.12 3.05 56.99
C LEU A 155 -43.86 3.00 56.13
N VAL A 156 -43.93 2.26 55.01
CA VAL A 156 -42.88 2.24 53.98
C VAL A 156 -43.16 3.30 52.93
N THR A 157 -42.16 4.14 52.64
CA THR A 157 -42.28 5.38 51.89
C THR A 157 -41.02 5.60 51.06
N THR A 158 -41.16 5.84 49.76
CA THR A 158 -40.04 6.19 48.89
C THR A 158 -39.97 7.71 48.70
N LEU A 159 -38.74 8.24 48.66
CA LEU A 159 -38.45 9.67 48.52
C LEU A 159 -37.72 9.95 47.21
N ASP A 160 -38.13 11.01 46.51
CA ASP A 160 -37.55 11.54 45.28
C ASP A 160 -37.37 13.08 45.33
N ASP A 161 -36.69 13.66 44.33
CA ASP A 161 -36.68 15.13 44.12
C ASP A 161 -37.97 15.64 43.45
N GLY A 162 -38.79 14.73 42.92
CA GLY A 162 -40.06 14.99 42.24
C GLY A 162 -39.93 15.38 40.75
N ARG A 163 -38.75 15.28 40.14
CA ARG A 163 -38.47 15.57 38.72
C ARG A 163 -38.20 14.30 37.91
N GLY A 164 -37.68 13.26 38.56
CA GLY A 164 -37.28 12.00 37.93
C GLY A 164 -35.81 12.04 37.47
N PRO A 165 -35.25 10.90 37.04
CA PRO A 165 -33.83 10.79 36.71
C PRO A 165 -33.45 11.78 35.59
N PRO A 166 -32.32 12.50 35.73
CA PRO A 166 -31.83 13.39 34.68
C PRO A 166 -31.49 12.61 33.40
N THR A 167 -31.61 13.28 32.25
CA THR A 167 -31.20 12.73 30.95
C THR A 167 -29.82 13.26 30.61
N TYR A 168 -28.83 12.38 30.50
CA TYR A 168 -27.48 12.71 30.10
C TYR A 168 -27.38 12.75 28.56
N PRO A 169 -26.69 13.75 27.96
CA PRO A 169 -26.59 13.92 26.50
C PRO A 169 -25.21 13.52 25.92
N ALA A 170 -24.38 12.83 26.70
CA ALA A 170 -23.02 12.39 26.41
C ALA A 170 -22.93 10.88 26.71
N PRO A 171 -21.91 10.14 26.23
CA PRO A 171 -21.68 8.76 26.65
C PRO A 171 -21.40 8.65 28.17
N GLU A 172 -21.48 7.43 28.70
CA GLU A 172 -21.05 7.10 30.07
C GLU A 172 -19.54 7.32 30.27
N LEU A 173 -18.76 6.96 29.24
CA LEU A 173 -17.31 6.98 29.22
C LEU A 173 -16.75 7.76 28.02
N SER A 174 -15.54 8.28 28.16
CA SER A 174 -14.65 8.56 27.03
C SER A 174 -13.34 7.80 27.20
N LEU A 175 -12.74 7.33 26.10
CA LEU A 175 -11.45 6.64 26.07
C LEU A 175 -10.50 7.42 25.15
N ASP A 176 -9.42 7.99 25.70
CA ASP A 176 -8.35 8.63 24.90
C ASP A 176 -7.10 7.75 24.90
N LEU A 177 -6.68 7.33 23.71
CA LEU A 177 -5.61 6.38 23.47
C LEU A 177 -4.43 7.05 22.75
N VAL A 178 -3.37 7.38 23.48
CA VAL A 178 -2.18 8.05 22.94
C VAL A 178 -1.08 7.03 22.65
N VAL A 179 -0.82 6.78 21.36
CA VAL A 179 0.19 5.84 20.87
C VAL A 179 1.46 6.60 20.48
N ASP A 180 2.56 6.41 21.21
CA ASP A 180 3.87 6.96 20.88
C ASP A 180 4.70 5.95 20.08
N ALA A 181 4.69 6.09 18.74
CA ALA A 181 5.45 5.25 17.82
C ALA A 181 6.76 5.89 17.33
N ARG A 182 7.18 7.04 17.89
CA ARG A 182 8.39 7.78 17.46
C ARG A 182 9.69 7.01 17.66
N ASP A 183 9.79 6.25 18.76
CA ASP A 183 10.89 5.32 19.04
C ASP A 183 10.35 3.89 18.98
N ARG A 184 10.62 3.20 17.87
CA ARG A 184 10.21 1.81 17.61
C ARG A 184 10.64 0.83 18.72
N MET A 185 11.71 1.12 19.47
CA MET A 185 12.29 0.21 20.47
C MET A 185 11.82 0.47 21.90
N ASN A 186 11.05 1.54 22.13
CA ASN A 186 10.50 1.94 23.42
C ASN A 186 9.12 2.60 23.22
N SER A 187 8.36 2.11 22.24
CA SER A 187 7.01 2.56 21.95
C SER A 187 6.08 2.32 23.13
N ARG A 188 5.09 3.19 23.29
CA ARG A 188 4.15 3.16 24.42
C ARG A 188 2.75 3.51 23.98
N ILE A 189 1.80 3.04 24.76
CA ILE A 189 0.39 3.41 24.63
C ILE A 189 -0.06 3.86 26.01
N ASP A 190 -0.41 5.13 26.13
CA ASP A 190 -1.07 5.69 27.29
C ASP A 190 -2.59 5.67 27.02
N LEU A 191 -3.38 5.36 28.04
CA LEU A 191 -4.84 5.24 27.96
C LEU A 191 -5.45 5.97 29.16
N ASP A 192 -6.20 7.02 28.87
CA ASP A 192 -7.03 7.72 29.84
C ASP A 192 -8.50 7.33 29.67
N ILE A 193 -9.16 6.99 30.78
CA ILE A 193 -10.54 6.52 30.85
C ILE A 193 -11.34 7.53 31.68
N ASP A 194 -12.20 8.29 31.01
CA ASP A 194 -12.98 9.37 31.58
C ASP A 194 -14.39 8.88 31.96
N ILE A 195 -14.62 8.74 33.26
CA ILE A 195 -15.93 8.34 33.78
C ILE A 195 -16.81 9.57 33.97
N HIS A 196 -17.79 9.78 33.07
CA HIS A 196 -18.78 10.86 33.16
C HIS A 196 -19.95 10.45 34.07
N TYR A 197 -20.52 9.27 33.82
CA TYR A 197 -21.52 8.61 34.66
C TYR A 197 -21.57 7.10 34.37
N LEU A 198 -22.11 6.31 35.29
CA LEU A 198 -22.29 4.86 35.12
C LEU A 198 -23.62 4.42 35.76
N ASP A 199 -24.25 3.39 35.19
CA ASP A 199 -25.33 2.66 35.86
C ASP A 199 -24.83 2.00 37.17
N ALA A 200 -25.71 1.92 38.18
CA ALA A 200 -25.31 1.41 39.50
C ALA A 200 -24.96 -0.09 39.52
N GLU A 201 -25.51 -0.89 38.60
CA GLU A 201 -25.11 -2.30 38.42
C GLU A 201 -23.64 -2.38 37.98
N THR A 202 -23.26 -1.61 36.94
CA THR A 202 -21.89 -1.50 36.44
C THR A 202 -20.91 -1.04 37.51
N ILE A 203 -21.23 0.01 38.27
CA ILE A 203 -20.29 0.55 39.26
C ILE A 203 -20.11 -0.40 40.46
N ALA A 204 -21.13 -1.19 40.80
CA ALA A 204 -21.05 -2.26 41.79
C ALA A 204 -20.24 -3.48 41.28
N GLU A 205 -20.39 -3.87 40.01
CA GLU A 205 -19.52 -4.88 39.38
C GLU A 205 -18.05 -4.43 39.36
N TRP A 206 -17.81 -3.14 39.12
CA TRP A 206 -16.50 -2.50 39.23
C TRP A 206 -16.07 -2.32 40.71
N GLY A 207 -16.72 -2.98 41.66
CA GLY A 207 -16.30 -3.14 43.05
C GLY A 207 -16.66 -1.97 43.96
N LEU A 208 -17.45 -1.01 43.48
CA LEU A 208 -17.89 0.17 44.21
C LEU A 208 -19.42 0.11 44.43
N ASP A 209 -19.82 -0.80 45.32
CA ASP A 209 -21.22 -0.95 45.78
C ASP A 209 -21.64 0.29 46.59
N LEU A 210 -22.53 1.10 46.01
CA LEU A 210 -23.04 2.37 46.57
C LEU A 210 -24.52 2.28 46.98
N GLU A 211 -25.19 1.19 46.63
CA GLU A 211 -26.58 0.96 46.99
C GLU A 211 -26.71 0.48 48.44
N THR A 212 -27.91 0.58 49.00
CA THR A 212 -28.22 -0.04 50.30
C THR A 212 -29.66 -0.55 50.29
N SER A 213 -30.06 -1.31 51.32
CA SER A 213 -31.46 -1.69 51.54
C SER A 213 -32.45 -0.52 51.73
N THR A 214 -31.96 0.72 51.66
CA THR A 214 -32.69 1.98 51.87
C THR A 214 -32.37 3.06 50.83
N ILE A 215 -31.42 2.81 49.92
CA ILE A 215 -30.94 3.75 48.89
C ILE A 215 -30.85 2.96 47.59
N ASP A 216 -31.63 3.39 46.60
CA ASP A 216 -31.76 2.83 45.27
C ASP A 216 -31.19 3.88 44.29
N LEU A 217 -30.22 3.50 43.46
CA LEU A 217 -29.50 4.40 42.56
C LEU A 217 -29.66 3.88 41.13
N GLY A 218 -30.29 4.66 40.25
CA GLY A 218 -30.28 4.32 38.82
C GLY A 218 -28.90 4.54 38.21
N VAL A 219 -28.41 5.79 38.29
CA VAL A 219 -27.17 6.25 37.66
C VAL A 219 -26.34 7.02 38.69
N VAL A 220 -25.02 6.86 38.65
CA VAL A 220 -24.05 7.60 39.47
C VAL A 220 -23.14 8.43 38.57
N THR A 221 -23.14 9.75 38.74
CA THR A 221 -22.27 10.66 37.97
C THR A 221 -20.88 10.80 38.58
N ALA A 222 -19.95 11.42 37.84
CA ALA A 222 -18.65 11.85 38.37
C ALA A 222 -18.78 12.66 39.67
N ASP A 223 -19.74 13.61 39.74
CA ASP A 223 -20.08 14.32 40.99
C ASP A 223 -20.62 13.39 42.08
N GLY A 224 -21.40 12.37 41.72
CA GLY A 224 -21.87 11.34 42.64
C GLY A 224 -20.72 10.57 43.28
N ILE A 225 -19.78 10.09 42.48
CA ILE A 225 -18.58 9.38 42.97
C ILE A 225 -17.72 10.33 43.82
N ARG A 226 -17.54 11.59 43.41
CA ARG A 226 -16.82 12.61 44.21
C ARG A 226 -17.53 12.95 45.53
N MET A 227 -18.87 12.92 45.57
CA MET A 227 -19.65 13.06 46.80
C MET A 227 -19.41 11.86 47.74
N PHE A 228 -19.50 10.64 47.23
CA PHE A 228 -19.27 9.44 48.05
C PHE A 228 -17.81 9.32 48.55
N ASP A 229 -16.80 9.73 47.77
CA ASP A 229 -15.40 9.81 48.20
C ASP A 229 -15.15 10.90 49.27
N SER A 230 -15.93 11.98 49.27
CA SER A 230 -15.69 13.15 50.14
C SER A 230 -16.53 13.18 51.41
N GLU A 231 -17.74 12.63 51.38
CA GLU A 231 -18.63 12.58 52.54
C GLU A 231 -18.56 11.23 53.28
N LEU A 232 -18.36 10.10 52.59
CA LEU A 232 -18.37 8.75 53.17
C LEU A 232 -16.97 8.11 53.22
N ASN A 233 -16.79 7.12 54.11
CA ASN A 233 -15.59 6.27 54.14
C ASN A 233 -15.70 5.13 53.10
N THR A 234 -15.82 5.47 51.82
CA THR A 234 -15.94 4.52 50.70
C THR A 234 -14.59 4.30 50.02
N ASP A 235 -14.21 3.05 49.73
CA ASP A 235 -12.97 2.74 48.99
C ASP A 235 -13.19 2.92 47.48
N VAL A 236 -13.24 4.17 47.00
CA VAL A 236 -13.31 4.47 45.55
C VAL A 236 -12.05 3.97 44.82
N GLY A 237 -10.95 3.75 45.54
CA GLY A 237 -9.77 3.01 45.07
C GLY A 237 -10.01 1.53 44.79
N ALA A 238 -11.23 1.01 44.97
CA ALA A 238 -11.66 -0.29 44.47
C ALA A 238 -11.64 -0.35 42.95
N LEU A 239 -12.16 0.68 42.26
CA LEU A 239 -12.28 0.76 40.79
C LEU A 239 -10.96 0.40 40.07
N LEU A 240 -9.82 0.86 40.62
CA LEU A 240 -8.47 0.62 40.08
C LEU A 240 -8.04 -0.86 40.05
N ARG A 241 -8.84 -1.77 40.60
CA ARG A 241 -8.49 -3.19 40.84
C ARG A 241 -9.49 -4.16 40.19
N THR A 242 -10.51 -3.62 39.53
CA THR A 242 -11.73 -4.32 39.09
C THR A 242 -12.19 -3.89 37.70
N LEU A 243 -11.86 -2.67 37.25
CA LEU A 243 -12.06 -2.24 35.87
C LEU A 243 -11.35 -3.22 34.91
N PRO A 244 -11.99 -3.66 33.80
CA PRO A 244 -11.49 -4.73 32.92
C PRO A 244 -10.32 -4.31 32.00
N ILE A 245 -9.23 -3.80 32.59
CA ILE A 245 -8.00 -3.35 31.92
C ILE A 245 -7.32 -4.48 31.13
N ASP A 246 -7.41 -5.73 31.60
CA ASP A 246 -6.91 -6.90 30.87
C ASP A 246 -7.67 -7.05 29.53
N SER A 247 -9.00 -6.88 29.54
CA SER A 247 -9.83 -6.96 28.33
C SER A 247 -9.62 -5.76 27.39
N LEU A 248 -9.44 -4.55 27.93
CA LEU A 248 -9.06 -3.39 27.12
C LEU A 248 -7.66 -3.56 26.50
N SER A 249 -6.73 -4.24 27.18
CA SER A 249 -5.44 -4.62 26.60
C SER A 249 -5.61 -5.55 25.40
N ASP A 250 -6.42 -6.61 25.53
CA ASP A 250 -6.73 -7.54 24.42
C ASP A 250 -7.44 -6.83 23.25
N THR A 251 -8.43 -5.96 23.53
CA THR A 251 -9.16 -5.14 22.54
C THR A 251 -8.21 -4.27 21.71
N PHE A 252 -7.38 -3.45 22.36
CA PHE A 252 -6.49 -2.53 21.65
C PHE A 252 -5.27 -3.25 21.04
N ALA A 253 -4.82 -4.38 21.61
CA ALA A 253 -3.84 -5.27 20.96
C ALA A 253 -4.34 -5.79 19.62
N GLN A 254 -5.60 -6.25 19.57
CA GLN A 254 -6.23 -6.74 18.34
C GLN A 254 -6.43 -5.62 17.31
N ALA A 255 -6.91 -4.45 17.76
CA ALA A 255 -7.15 -3.28 16.91
C ALA A 255 -5.87 -2.80 16.21
N LEU A 256 -4.78 -2.59 16.97
CA LEU A 256 -3.51 -2.06 16.48
C LEU A 256 -2.58 -3.13 15.87
N GLY A 257 -2.80 -4.41 16.16
CA GLY A 257 -1.93 -5.50 15.69
C GLY A 257 -0.57 -5.54 16.41
N VAL A 258 -0.55 -5.26 17.72
CA VAL A 258 0.68 -5.19 18.55
C VAL A 258 0.50 -5.91 19.89
N ASP A 259 1.61 -6.39 20.47
CA ASP A 259 1.62 -6.92 21.84
C ASP A 259 1.46 -5.77 22.84
N LEU A 260 0.25 -5.63 23.40
CA LEU A 260 -0.13 -4.61 24.38
C LEU A 260 -0.51 -5.25 25.72
N MET A 261 -0.02 -4.66 26.80
CA MET A 261 -0.43 -4.96 28.18
C MET A 261 -0.33 -3.67 29.00
N PHE A 262 -1.47 -3.15 29.45
CA PHE A 262 -1.53 -1.98 30.32
C PHE A 262 -1.08 -2.30 31.75
N GLN A 263 -0.63 -1.27 32.47
CA GLN A 263 -0.37 -1.37 33.90
C GLN A 263 -1.67 -1.21 34.72
N PRO A 264 -1.66 -1.56 36.03
CA PRO A 264 -2.78 -1.22 36.92
C PRO A 264 -3.01 0.30 36.94
N PRO A 265 -4.25 0.78 36.68
CA PRO A 265 -4.54 2.20 36.48
C PRO A 265 -4.44 3.01 37.77
N SER A 266 -4.39 4.33 37.64
CA SER A 266 -4.40 5.28 38.75
C SER A 266 -5.25 6.51 38.43
N PHE A 267 -5.83 7.15 39.44
CA PHE A 267 -6.54 8.42 39.26
C PHE A 267 -5.58 9.51 38.78
N ALA A 268 -5.99 10.28 37.76
CA ALA A 268 -5.25 11.45 37.32
C ALA A 268 -5.11 12.50 38.44
N PRO A 269 -4.08 13.35 38.41
CA PRO A 269 -4.09 14.59 39.19
C PRO A 269 -5.24 15.49 38.70
N ALA A 270 -6.15 15.88 39.59
CA ALA A 270 -7.26 16.75 39.20
C ALA A 270 -6.81 18.17 38.81
N ASP A 271 -7.44 18.72 37.79
CA ASP A 271 -7.09 19.97 37.12
C ASP A 271 -8.33 20.87 36.91
N ASP A 272 -8.45 21.50 35.74
CA ASP A 272 -9.56 22.37 35.36
C ASP A 272 -10.67 21.64 34.60
N ASP A 273 -10.39 20.44 34.08
CA ASP A 273 -11.24 19.67 33.17
C ASP A 273 -11.79 18.40 33.86
N GLY A 274 -11.10 17.81 34.85
CA GLY A 274 -11.68 16.72 35.62
C GLY A 274 -10.87 16.15 36.80
N GLY A 275 -11.12 14.87 37.09
CA GLY A 275 -10.42 14.05 38.07
C GLY A 275 -11.17 13.84 39.39
N LEU A 276 -10.74 12.85 40.18
CA LEU A 276 -11.35 12.50 41.47
C LEU A 276 -11.28 13.67 42.48
N MET A 277 -10.15 14.38 42.54
CA MET A 277 -9.92 15.47 43.49
C MET A 277 -10.46 16.85 43.02
N PHE A 278 -11.20 16.90 41.91
CA PHE A 278 -11.74 18.12 41.30
C PHE A 278 -12.58 18.97 42.29
N GLN A 279 -12.58 20.29 42.10
CA GLN A 279 -13.34 21.24 42.92
C GLN A 279 -13.98 22.32 42.06
N HIS A 280 -15.31 22.44 42.14
CA HIS A 280 -16.04 23.42 41.36
C HIS A 280 -15.68 24.86 41.73
N ARG A 281 -15.53 25.70 40.71
CA ARG A 281 -15.20 27.12 40.84
C ARG A 281 -16.47 27.94 41.10
N PRO A 282 -16.57 28.69 42.22
CA PRO A 282 -17.77 29.41 42.60
C PRO A 282 -18.26 30.42 41.55
N SER A 283 -19.51 30.25 41.11
CA SER A 283 -20.18 31.01 40.03
C SER A 283 -19.56 30.85 38.63
N GLU A 284 -18.71 29.85 38.43
CA GLU A 284 -18.07 29.50 37.14
C GLU A 284 -18.51 28.08 36.72
N THR A 285 -18.02 27.03 37.39
CA THR A 285 -18.41 25.62 37.12
C THR A 285 -19.49 25.09 38.09
N CYS A 286 -19.99 25.94 38.98
CA CYS A 286 -21.15 25.70 39.85
C CYS A 286 -21.71 27.04 40.35
N ARG A 287 -23.02 27.23 40.54
CA ARG A 287 -23.57 28.51 41.08
C ARG A 287 -23.35 28.71 42.57
N GLU A 288 -22.91 27.69 43.28
CA GLU A 288 -22.63 27.77 44.70
C GLU A 288 -21.52 28.79 45.01
N LYS A 289 -21.53 29.29 46.25
CA LYS A 289 -20.65 30.40 46.69
C LYS A 289 -19.34 29.94 47.32
N LEU A 290 -19.17 28.62 47.45
CA LEU A 290 -18.04 27.94 48.03
C LEU A 290 -17.62 26.84 47.04
N ALA A 291 -16.33 26.50 47.04
CA ALA A 291 -15.83 25.39 46.24
C ALA A 291 -16.18 24.07 46.95
N TYR A 292 -16.74 23.13 46.19
CA TYR A 292 -17.12 21.79 46.62
C TYR A 292 -16.65 20.78 45.57
N ARG A 293 -16.54 19.50 45.95
CA ARG A 293 -16.14 18.41 45.02
C ARG A 293 -17.31 17.89 44.15
N TYR A 294 -18.53 18.37 44.42
CA TYR A 294 -19.76 18.07 43.71
C TYR A 294 -20.71 19.29 43.81
N CYS A 295 -21.53 19.53 42.79
CA CYS A 295 -22.33 20.75 42.65
C CYS A 295 -23.85 20.51 42.78
N LEU A 296 -24.56 21.26 43.65
CA LEU A 296 -26.02 21.13 43.79
C LEU A 296 -26.85 22.06 42.89
N ASP A 297 -26.29 23.20 42.46
CA ASP A 297 -26.93 24.14 41.51
C ASP A 297 -25.98 24.45 40.34
N ALA A 298 -26.04 23.67 39.27
CA ALA A 298 -25.33 23.98 38.01
C ALA A 298 -25.97 25.15 37.24
N GLY A 299 -27.15 25.63 37.66
CA GLY A 299 -27.73 26.87 37.17
C GLY A 299 -28.47 26.83 35.82
N GLY A 300 -28.74 25.65 35.28
CA GLY A 300 -29.47 25.49 34.02
C GLY A 300 -29.62 24.03 33.59
N GLY A 301 -28.58 23.23 33.81
CA GLY A 301 -28.66 21.77 33.83
C GLY A 301 -29.13 21.23 35.19
N SER A 302 -29.05 19.92 35.38
CA SER A 302 -29.17 19.31 36.72
C SER A 302 -27.96 19.66 37.59
N GLY A 303 -28.10 19.53 38.91
CA GLY A 303 -26.92 19.37 39.77
C GLY A 303 -26.35 17.95 39.63
N MET A 304 -25.27 17.67 40.34
CA MET A 304 -24.51 16.42 40.28
C MET A 304 -24.05 16.10 38.85
N THR A 305 -23.29 17.03 38.25
CA THR A 305 -22.99 17.00 36.82
C THR A 305 -22.03 15.87 36.42
N SER A 306 -22.20 15.40 35.18
CA SER A 306 -21.28 14.47 34.49
C SER A 306 -20.24 15.20 33.61
N GLU A 307 -20.33 16.53 33.52
CA GLU A 307 -19.50 17.39 32.64
C GLU A 307 -18.00 17.36 32.95
N TYR A 308 -17.62 17.10 34.21
CA TYR A 308 -16.23 16.99 34.66
C TYR A 308 -15.95 15.54 35.08
N PRO A 309 -15.36 14.69 34.23
CA PRO A 309 -15.24 13.25 34.49
C PRO A 309 -14.32 12.91 35.67
N ILE A 310 -14.31 11.64 36.06
CA ILE A 310 -13.22 11.05 36.84
C ILE A 310 -12.27 10.32 35.89
N VAL A 311 -11.15 10.98 35.61
CA VAL A 311 -10.05 10.47 34.77
C VAL A 311 -9.28 9.35 35.49
N LEU A 312 -9.15 8.19 34.84
CA LEU A 312 -8.29 7.08 35.22
C LEU A 312 -7.20 6.87 34.16
N GLN A 313 -5.93 7.01 34.53
CA GLN A 313 -4.80 6.91 33.62
C GLN A 313 -4.09 5.57 33.76
N THR A 314 -3.71 4.96 32.64
CA THR A 314 -2.76 3.84 32.58
C THR A 314 -1.78 3.98 31.41
N THR A 315 -0.67 3.25 31.48
CA THR A 315 0.42 3.24 30.50
C THR A 315 0.79 1.80 30.19
N SER A 316 1.18 1.51 28.95
CA SER A 316 1.64 0.19 28.56
C SER A 316 3.04 -0.14 29.10
N MET A 317 3.35 -1.43 29.19
CA MET A 317 4.75 -1.84 29.24
C MET A 317 5.43 -1.51 27.89
N PRO A 318 6.59 -0.82 27.86
CA PRO A 318 7.25 -0.46 26.60
C PRO A 318 7.58 -1.69 25.76
N SER A 319 7.16 -1.67 24.49
CA SER A 319 7.28 -2.77 23.54
C SER A 319 7.93 -2.30 22.23
N GLU A 320 8.19 -3.26 21.33
CA GLU A 320 8.61 -2.95 19.96
C GLU A 320 7.37 -2.91 19.06
N MET A 321 6.98 -1.73 18.59
CA MET A 321 5.81 -1.53 17.73
C MET A 321 6.24 -1.10 16.33
N GLN A 322 5.86 -1.87 15.31
CA GLN A 322 6.10 -1.52 13.91
C GLN A 322 4.92 -0.69 13.40
N VAL A 323 5.20 0.47 12.81
CA VAL A 323 4.19 1.37 12.23
C VAL A 323 3.60 0.74 10.97
N SER A 324 4.34 -0.13 10.28
CA SER A 324 3.78 -0.95 9.20
C SER A 324 2.59 -1.81 9.64
N ASN A 325 2.51 -2.27 10.89
CA ASN A 325 1.33 -2.97 11.40
C ASN A 325 0.13 -2.03 11.52
N ILE A 326 0.33 -0.82 12.04
CA ILE A 326 -0.75 0.18 12.20
C ILE A 326 -1.27 0.63 10.83
N VAL A 327 -0.38 0.94 9.88
CA VAL A 327 -0.75 1.30 8.49
C VAL A 327 -1.44 0.13 7.78
N SER A 328 -0.98 -1.11 7.97
CA SER A 328 -1.64 -2.32 7.47
C SER A 328 -3.06 -2.48 8.05
N ARG A 329 -3.28 -2.13 9.32
CA ARG A 329 -4.61 -2.12 9.94
C ARG A 329 -5.53 -1.03 9.38
N LEU A 330 -5.02 0.19 9.20
CA LEU A 330 -5.79 1.29 8.62
C LEU A 330 -6.23 0.96 7.19
N ILE A 331 -5.32 0.44 6.35
CA ILE A 331 -5.66 0.00 4.99
C ILE A 331 -6.66 -1.16 5.00
N GLN A 332 -6.55 -2.13 5.93
CA GLN A 332 -7.55 -3.20 6.09
C GLN A 332 -8.96 -2.69 6.48
N GLN A 333 -9.12 -1.43 6.92
CA GLN A 333 -10.41 -0.79 7.23
C GLN A 333 -10.74 0.37 6.26
N ALA A 334 -9.98 0.56 5.19
CA ALA A 334 -10.27 1.54 4.15
C ALA A 334 -11.38 1.05 3.19
N GLU A 335 -12.09 1.95 2.52
CA GLU A 335 -13.00 1.57 1.44
C GLU A 335 -12.25 1.22 0.13
N GLY A 336 -12.75 0.20 -0.59
CA GLY A 336 -12.28 -0.18 -1.92
C GLY A 336 -11.21 -1.27 -1.97
N ASP A 337 -10.77 -1.59 -3.19
CA ASP A 337 -9.90 -2.74 -3.52
C ASP A 337 -8.55 -2.70 -2.78
N ILE A 338 -8.09 -1.51 -2.37
CA ILE A 338 -6.86 -1.28 -1.61
C ILE A 338 -6.84 -2.01 -0.25
N ALA A 339 -8.01 -2.22 0.37
CA ALA A 339 -8.12 -2.96 1.64
C ALA A 339 -7.78 -4.46 1.53
N THR A 340 -7.64 -4.97 0.30
CA THR A 340 -7.19 -6.34 0.03
C THR A 340 -5.66 -6.48 -0.02
N ILE A 341 -4.90 -5.37 0.03
CA ILE A 341 -3.43 -5.39 -0.01
C ILE A 341 -2.87 -5.78 1.37
N ASP A 342 -2.17 -6.92 1.42
CA ASP A 342 -1.57 -7.43 2.65
C ASP A 342 -0.14 -6.91 2.87
N LEU A 343 -0.02 -5.76 3.54
CA LEU A 343 1.26 -5.13 3.87
C LEU A 343 2.11 -5.89 4.90
N SER A 344 1.69 -7.05 5.44
CA SER A 344 2.50 -7.83 6.41
C SER A 344 3.82 -8.37 5.85
N ILE A 345 4.06 -8.23 4.55
CA ILE A 345 5.33 -8.49 3.87
C ILE A 345 6.36 -7.36 4.04
N LEU A 346 5.91 -6.15 4.38
CA LEU A 346 6.72 -4.95 4.59
C LEU A 346 7.15 -4.79 6.06
N ASN A 347 8.35 -4.24 6.25
CA ASN A 347 8.75 -3.64 7.52
C ASN A 347 8.75 -2.11 7.40
N ASP A 348 9.00 -1.40 8.51
CA ASP A 348 9.01 0.07 8.53
C ASP A 348 10.02 0.71 7.56
N GLU A 349 11.15 0.06 7.26
CA GLU A 349 12.17 0.57 6.32
C GLU A 349 11.68 0.48 4.87
N ASP A 350 11.00 -0.62 4.51
CA ASP A 350 10.40 -0.77 3.18
C ASP A 350 9.25 0.20 2.97
N LEU A 351 8.42 0.39 4.00
CA LEU A 351 7.31 1.32 3.98
C LEU A 351 7.81 2.78 3.92
N ALA A 352 8.85 3.14 4.68
CA ALA A 352 9.49 4.45 4.59
C ALA A 352 10.05 4.75 3.20
N ALA A 353 10.72 3.78 2.58
CA ALA A 353 11.23 3.92 1.23
C ALA A 353 10.11 4.10 0.20
N MET A 354 8.96 3.42 0.36
CA MET A 354 7.78 3.63 -0.49
C MET A 354 7.11 4.99 -0.27
N MET A 355 6.95 5.42 0.98
CA MET A 355 6.35 6.72 1.33
C MET A 355 7.18 7.92 0.82
N SER A 356 8.49 7.75 0.59
CA SER A 356 9.32 8.79 -0.04
C SER A 356 8.88 9.21 -1.46
N VAL A 357 7.99 8.46 -2.11
CA VAL A 357 7.40 8.83 -3.42
C VAL A 357 5.87 8.84 -3.42
N LEU A 358 5.22 8.63 -2.28
CA LEU A 358 3.80 8.29 -2.20
C LEU A 358 3.07 9.19 -1.21
N GLU A 359 2.01 9.85 -1.68
CA GLU A 359 1.02 10.57 -0.89
C GLU A 359 -0.32 9.84 -1.06
N MET A 360 -1.01 9.52 0.05
CA MET A 360 -2.27 8.76 0.06
C MET A 360 -3.33 9.48 0.87
N GLU A 361 -4.58 9.51 0.37
CA GLU A 361 -5.77 9.90 1.13
C GLU A 361 -6.77 8.72 1.19
N LEU A 362 -7.01 8.20 2.40
CA LEU A 362 -7.81 7.00 2.66
C LEU A 362 -9.08 7.37 3.42
N GLU A 363 -10.27 7.01 2.91
CA GLU A 363 -11.48 6.98 3.74
C GLU A 363 -11.49 5.66 4.54
N VAL A 364 -11.29 5.77 5.87
CA VAL A 364 -11.19 4.65 6.81
C VAL A 364 -12.45 4.59 7.68
N ASP A 365 -13.12 3.44 7.74
CA ASP A 365 -14.19 3.18 8.70
C ASP A 365 -13.58 3.00 10.09
N VAL A 366 -13.86 3.92 11.04
CA VAL A 366 -13.33 3.84 12.41
C VAL A 366 -14.28 3.12 13.38
N SER A 367 -15.46 2.67 12.91
CA SER A 367 -16.42 1.95 13.76
C SER A 367 -15.92 0.58 14.26
N TYR A 368 -14.89 0.01 13.63
CA TYR A 368 -14.22 -1.20 14.11
C TYR A 368 -13.64 -1.05 15.53
N LEU A 369 -13.31 0.17 15.97
CA LEU A 369 -12.85 0.44 17.34
C LEU A 369 -13.97 0.19 18.38
N GLN A 370 -15.21 0.51 18.02
CA GLN A 370 -16.40 0.25 18.85
C GLN A 370 -16.76 -1.25 18.84
N ASP A 371 -16.74 -1.89 17.68
CA ASP A 371 -17.04 -3.32 17.50
C ASP A 371 -16.05 -4.26 18.24
N LEU A 372 -14.89 -3.75 18.67
CA LEU A 372 -13.88 -4.48 19.45
C LEU A 372 -13.99 -4.28 20.97
N LEU A 373 -14.90 -3.42 21.47
CA LEU A 373 -15.15 -3.27 22.91
C LEU A 373 -15.76 -4.56 23.51
N PRO A 374 -15.52 -4.86 24.80
CA PRO A 374 -16.17 -5.99 25.47
C PRO A 374 -17.70 -5.85 25.46
N ALA A 375 -18.43 -6.96 25.26
CA ALA A 375 -19.89 -6.94 25.06
C ALA A 375 -20.71 -6.45 26.28
N ASP A 376 -20.11 -6.42 27.46
CA ASP A 376 -20.68 -5.93 28.72
C ASP A 376 -20.00 -4.60 29.16
N PHE A 377 -19.36 -3.86 28.24
CA PHE A 377 -18.72 -2.57 28.51
C PHE A 377 -19.71 -1.39 28.33
N PRO A 378 -19.61 -0.30 29.12
CA PRO A 378 -20.49 0.87 29.00
C PRO A 378 -20.38 1.62 27.66
N SER A 379 -21.34 2.50 27.40
CA SER A 379 -21.28 3.41 26.24
C SER A 379 -20.05 4.32 26.31
N ALA A 380 -19.19 4.27 25.30
CA ALA A 380 -17.90 4.95 25.30
C ALA A 380 -17.60 5.61 23.94
N ASP A 381 -17.23 6.89 23.92
CA ASP A 381 -16.59 7.49 22.74
C ASP A 381 -15.08 7.18 22.77
N ILE A 382 -14.49 6.80 21.63
CA ILE A 382 -13.06 6.47 21.51
C ILE A 382 -12.35 7.54 20.68
N THR A 383 -11.33 8.16 21.28
CA THR A 383 -10.33 8.98 20.57
C THR A 383 -9.01 8.23 20.55
N MET A 384 -8.31 8.23 19.42
CA MET A 384 -6.98 7.61 19.29
C MET A 384 -6.02 8.57 18.61
N THR A 385 -4.96 8.95 19.31
CA THR A 385 -3.91 9.85 18.81
C THR A 385 -2.62 9.05 18.61
N VAL A 386 -2.15 8.92 17.36
CA VAL A 386 -0.92 8.21 17.01
C VAL A 386 0.17 9.21 16.66
N HIS A 387 1.22 9.30 17.47
CA HIS A 387 2.42 10.07 17.14
C HIS A 387 3.29 9.31 16.12
N LEU A 388 3.55 9.96 14.99
CA LEU A 388 4.25 9.36 13.84
C LEU A 388 5.80 9.39 14.00
N PRO A 389 6.53 8.48 13.33
CA PRO A 389 8.00 8.47 13.31
C PRO A 389 8.58 9.50 12.31
N GLU A 390 9.87 9.86 12.44
CA GLU A 390 10.59 10.88 11.61
C GLU A 390 10.70 10.60 10.08
N TRP A 391 9.90 9.69 9.53
CA TRP A 391 9.82 9.32 8.12
C TRP A 391 8.39 9.38 7.53
N LEU A 392 7.36 9.58 8.36
CA LEU A 392 5.95 9.61 7.95
C LEU A 392 5.28 10.84 8.56
N ASP A 393 4.71 11.69 7.71
CA ASP A 393 3.94 12.88 8.12
C ASP A 393 2.45 12.69 7.79
N SER A 394 1.57 13.30 8.59
CA SER A 394 0.15 13.45 8.27
C SER A 394 -0.08 14.65 7.35
N THR A 395 -0.80 14.46 6.24
CA THR A 395 -1.26 15.60 5.40
C THR A 395 -2.42 16.36 6.04
N HIS A 396 -3.02 15.80 7.11
CA HIS A 396 -4.19 16.32 7.79
C HIS A 396 -3.87 16.77 9.23
N GLY A 397 -3.99 18.08 9.49
CA GLY A 397 -3.93 18.65 10.84
C GLY A 397 -2.53 19.04 11.30
N ASP A 398 -1.91 18.23 12.14
CA ASP A 398 -0.54 18.40 12.68
C ASP A 398 0.31 17.21 12.17
N PRO A 399 1.39 17.45 11.40
CA PRO A 399 2.09 16.39 10.67
C PRO A 399 2.67 15.30 11.56
N ASP A 400 3.04 15.61 12.81
CA ASP A 400 3.58 14.65 13.78
C ASP A 400 2.52 13.64 14.30
N THR A 401 1.24 13.75 13.88
CA THR A 401 0.12 12.96 14.44
C THR A 401 -0.98 12.56 13.45
N LEU A 402 -1.52 11.35 13.63
CA LEU A 402 -2.87 10.99 13.18
C LEU A 402 -3.82 10.99 14.39
N VAL A 403 -5.05 11.49 14.20
CA VAL A 403 -6.09 11.50 15.23
C VAL A 403 -7.36 10.89 14.65
N PHE A 404 -7.90 9.88 15.34
CA PHE A 404 -9.12 9.16 14.96
C PHE A 404 -10.20 9.36 16.04
N SER A 405 -11.46 9.54 15.63
CA SER A 405 -12.60 9.80 16.51
C SER A 405 -13.78 8.89 16.19
N ALA A 406 -13.91 7.79 16.96
CA ALA A 406 -14.99 6.81 16.82
C ALA A 406 -16.05 6.99 17.95
N PRO A 407 -17.14 7.75 17.73
CA PRO A 407 -18.20 7.94 18.72
C PRO A 407 -19.09 6.70 18.86
N HIS A 408 -19.79 6.62 19.99
CA HIS A 408 -20.72 5.53 20.30
C HIS A 408 -22.00 5.56 19.43
N GLU A 409 -22.57 6.74 19.18
CA GLU A 409 -23.74 6.90 18.30
C GLU A 409 -23.38 7.48 16.93
N GLY A 410 -23.05 6.59 15.98
CA GLY A 410 -23.00 6.90 14.56
C GLY A 410 -21.79 6.29 13.85
N GLY A 411 -22.01 5.79 12.63
CA GLY A 411 -20.90 5.37 11.76
C GLY A 411 -20.13 6.59 11.26
N SER A 412 -18.83 6.61 11.54
CA SER A 412 -17.86 7.57 11.00
C SER A 412 -16.89 6.83 10.09
N SER A 413 -16.84 7.24 8.83
CA SER A 413 -15.60 7.16 8.06
C SER A 413 -14.85 8.48 8.23
N GLU A 414 -13.54 8.42 8.37
CA GLU A 414 -12.66 9.58 8.47
C GLU A 414 -11.66 9.57 7.30
N SER A 415 -11.35 10.76 6.75
CA SER A 415 -10.26 10.88 5.77
C SER A 415 -8.92 10.93 6.49
N VAL A 416 -8.04 10.01 6.12
CA VAL A 416 -6.73 9.78 6.72
C VAL A 416 -5.68 9.97 5.64
N GLY A 417 -4.98 11.11 5.68
CA GLY A 417 -3.97 11.46 4.70
C GLY A 417 -2.54 11.30 5.22
N ILE A 418 -1.68 10.58 4.49
CA ILE A 418 -0.30 10.27 4.88
C ILE A 418 0.69 10.50 3.72
N GLU A 419 1.85 11.07 4.03
CA GLU A 419 2.97 11.28 3.10
C GLU A 419 4.33 10.95 3.74
N GLY A 420 5.35 10.67 2.94
CA GLY A 420 6.71 10.48 3.46
C GLY A 420 7.37 11.81 3.83
N ALA A 421 7.76 11.98 5.10
CA ALA A 421 8.42 13.18 5.66
C ALA A 421 9.76 13.57 4.98
N ARG A 422 10.25 12.72 4.06
CA ARG A 422 11.46 12.91 3.25
C ARG A 422 11.17 12.50 1.80
N PRO A 423 10.48 13.36 1.02
CA PRO A 423 10.17 13.05 -0.37
C PRO A 423 11.45 13.00 -1.22
N PHE A 424 11.49 12.05 -2.17
CA PHE A 424 12.61 11.84 -3.08
C PHE A 424 12.80 13.01 -4.06
N ASP A 425 13.99 13.61 -4.06
CA ASP A 425 14.34 14.72 -4.96
C ASP A 425 14.69 14.24 -6.38
N TRP A 426 13.63 13.97 -7.15
CA TRP A 426 13.73 13.67 -8.58
C TRP A 426 14.11 14.88 -9.46
N GLN A 427 14.19 16.12 -8.92
CA GLN A 427 14.37 17.33 -9.74
C GLN A 427 15.84 17.62 -10.12
N HIS A 428 16.64 16.56 -10.25
CA HIS A 428 18.04 16.62 -10.63
C HIS A 428 18.27 15.97 -12.02
N ALA A 429 19.36 16.38 -12.68
CA ALA A 429 19.76 15.87 -13.99
C ALA A 429 20.55 14.56 -13.87
N ILE A 430 20.35 13.63 -14.81
CA ILE A 430 21.05 12.34 -14.86
C ILE A 430 22.01 12.33 -16.06
N CYS A 431 23.28 12.00 -15.82
CA CYS A 431 24.36 11.98 -16.82
C CYS A 431 25.02 10.59 -16.89
N LEU A 432 25.79 10.31 -17.95
CA LEU A 432 26.43 9.00 -18.17
C LEU A 432 27.74 8.82 -17.38
N GLU A 433 28.54 9.87 -17.28
CA GLU A 433 29.87 9.85 -16.65
C GLU A 433 30.02 11.00 -15.62
N SER A 434 29.60 12.21 -15.97
CA SER A 434 29.58 13.39 -15.11
C SER A 434 28.75 13.15 -13.85
N GLY A 435 29.25 13.56 -12.68
CA GLY A 435 28.51 13.46 -11.42
C GLY A 435 28.40 12.04 -10.82
N ARG A 436 28.78 10.98 -11.54
CA ARG A 436 28.88 9.61 -10.99
C ARG A 436 30.17 9.36 -10.18
N GLY A 437 31.01 10.39 -10.03
CA GLY A 437 32.27 10.30 -9.31
C GLY A 437 32.12 10.31 -7.78
N GLY A 438 32.93 9.51 -7.10
CA GLY A 438 32.97 9.47 -5.64
C GLY A 438 33.52 10.75 -4.98
N PRO A 439 33.53 10.83 -3.63
CA PRO A 439 33.83 12.05 -2.89
C PRO A 439 35.14 12.76 -3.28
N GLY A 440 35.02 13.83 -4.08
CA GLY A 440 36.13 14.63 -4.59
C GLY A 440 36.19 14.82 -6.10
N ASP A 441 35.24 14.25 -6.85
CA ASP A 441 35.11 14.51 -8.30
C ASP A 441 34.68 15.97 -8.58
N PRO A 442 35.29 16.66 -9.57
CA PRO A 442 34.91 18.03 -9.97
C PRO A 442 33.84 18.10 -11.07
N SER A 443 33.32 16.96 -11.57
CA SER A 443 32.24 16.93 -12.55
C SER A 443 30.86 16.97 -11.86
N GLU A 444 30.09 18.01 -12.14
CA GLU A 444 28.71 18.17 -11.69
C GLU A 444 27.79 17.83 -12.88
N CYS A 445 26.81 16.94 -12.69
CA CYS A 445 25.82 16.68 -13.73
C CYS A 445 24.82 17.86 -13.78
N THR A 446 24.56 18.37 -14.99
CA THR A 446 23.67 19.52 -15.20
C THR A 446 22.87 19.34 -16.49
N ASP A 447 21.78 20.09 -16.64
CA ASP A 447 21.01 20.21 -17.89
C ASP A 447 21.81 20.76 -19.10
N SER A 448 23.11 21.05 -18.91
CA SER A 448 24.04 21.52 -19.93
C SER A 448 25.25 20.60 -20.17
N SER A 449 25.34 19.46 -19.47
CA SER A 449 26.44 18.51 -19.63
C SER A 449 26.35 17.75 -20.97
N GLU A 450 27.49 17.53 -21.64
CA GLU A 450 27.55 16.88 -22.96
C GLU A 450 27.10 15.40 -22.89
N ASP A 451 27.22 14.79 -21.71
CA ASP A 451 26.81 13.43 -21.38
C ASP A 451 25.46 13.33 -20.62
N LEU A 452 24.65 14.40 -20.63
CA LEU A 452 23.29 14.43 -20.08
C LEU A 452 22.39 13.36 -20.72
N ILE A 453 21.87 12.42 -19.93
CA ILE A 453 20.88 11.41 -20.34
C ILE A 453 19.47 12.01 -20.24
N CYS A 454 19.13 12.59 -19.09
CA CYS A 454 17.80 13.13 -18.77
C CYS A 454 17.91 14.43 -17.97
N GLY A 455 17.10 15.43 -18.34
CA GLY A 455 17.07 16.72 -17.64
C GLY A 455 16.33 16.70 -16.29
N SER A 456 16.64 17.68 -15.45
CA SER A 456 16.03 17.94 -14.14
C SER A 456 14.50 17.98 -14.14
N ASN A 457 13.91 18.40 -15.27
CA ASN A 457 12.46 18.50 -15.47
C ASN A 457 11.79 17.21 -15.94
N GLN A 458 12.53 16.11 -16.11
CA GLN A 458 12.00 14.84 -16.62
C GLN A 458 11.60 13.91 -15.46
N LYS A 459 10.27 13.73 -15.27
CA LYS A 459 9.73 12.72 -14.33
C LYS A 459 10.19 11.30 -14.73
N THR A 460 10.16 10.96 -16.02
CA THR A 460 10.57 9.64 -16.53
C THR A 460 11.95 9.72 -17.19
N CYS A 461 12.89 8.89 -16.75
CA CYS A 461 14.22 8.76 -17.32
C CYS A 461 14.58 7.30 -17.62
N VAL A 462 14.85 7.04 -18.90
CA VAL A 462 15.25 5.72 -19.42
C VAL A 462 16.31 5.94 -20.50
N SER A 463 17.48 5.30 -20.38
CA SER A 463 18.54 5.29 -21.39
C SER A 463 18.47 3.99 -22.20
N LEU A 464 19.14 3.98 -23.35
CA LEU A 464 19.32 2.79 -24.19
C LEU A 464 20.79 2.71 -24.60
N ASP A 465 21.48 1.61 -24.28
CA ASP A 465 22.81 1.32 -24.84
C ASP A 465 22.70 0.21 -25.88
N VAL A 466 23.22 0.45 -27.09
CA VAL A 466 23.04 -0.41 -28.27
C VAL A 466 24.41 -0.78 -28.81
N ALA A 467 24.89 -1.97 -28.47
CA ALA A 467 26.09 -2.55 -29.05
C ALA A 467 25.71 -3.38 -30.30
N VAL A 468 26.32 -3.09 -31.45
CA VAL A 468 26.16 -3.87 -32.68
C VAL A 468 27.52 -4.34 -33.15
N HIS A 469 27.69 -5.65 -33.26
CA HIS A 469 28.90 -6.28 -33.76
C HIS A 469 28.66 -6.79 -35.18
N ILE A 470 29.13 -6.04 -36.18
CA ILE A 470 29.05 -6.46 -37.58
C ILE A 470 30.20 -7.44 -37.83
N GLU A 471 29.88 -8.73 -37.80
CA GLU A 471 30.84 -9.83 -37.91
C GLU A 471 31.42 -9.95 -39.32
N LYS A 472 30.57 -9.77 -40.36
CA LYS A 472 30.99 -9.97 -41.76
C LYS A 472 30.07 -9.28 -42.76
N LEU A 473 30.68 -8.74 -43.82
CA LEU A 473 30.01 -8.21 -45.01
C LEU A 473 30.18 -9.20 -46.19
N THR A 474 29.11 -9.45 -46.95
CA THR A 474 29.09 -10.36 -48.12
C THR A 474 28.33 -9.74 -49.29
N PHE A 475 28.79 -9.92 -50.54
CA PHE A 475 28.18 -9.30 -51.73
C PHE A 475 27.53 -10.34 -52.65
N ARG A 476 26.19 -10.45 -52.59
CA ARG A 476 25.39 -11.44 -53.33
C ARG A 476 24.99 -10.92 -54.72
N GLU A 477 25.97 -10.85 -55.63
CA GLU A 477 25.80 -10.24 -56.97
C GLU A 477 24.69 -10.90 -57.83
N THR A 478 24.34 -12.17 -57.58
CA THR A 478 23.24 -12.88 -58.27
C THR A 478 21.84 -12.33 -58.00
N ARG A 479 21.64 -11.66 -56.85
CA ARG A 479 20.37 -11.05 -56.42
C ARG A 479 20.41 -9.52 -56.39
N ALA A 480 21.51 -8.91 -56.85
CA ALA A 480 21.82 -7.50 -56.65
C ALA A 480 21.67 -7.10 -55.16
N ALA A 481 22.29 -7.88 -54.27
CA ALA A 481 22.09 -7.77 -52.83
C ALA A 481 23.39 -7.70 -52.03
N VAL A 482 23.32 -7.06 -50.86
CA VAL A 482 24.38 -6.96 -49.84
C VAL A 482 23.88 -7.66 -48.58
N GLU A 483 24.71 -8.48 -47.96
CA GLU A 483 24.38 -9.22 -46.74
C GLU A 483 25.38 -8.89 -45.63
N PHE A 484 24.85 -8.57 -44.45
CA PHE A 484 25.60 -8.19 -43.24
C PHE A 484 25.27 -9.22 -42.16
N GLU A 485 26.26 -10.02 -41.75
CA GLU A 485 26.17 -10.90 -40.58
C GLU A 485 26.50 -10.06 -39.33
N PHE A 486 25.61 -10.06 -38.34
CA PHE A 486 25.74 -9.28 -37.11
C PHE A 486 25.19 -9.98 -35.88
N SER A 487 25.79 -9.67 -34.73
CA SER A 487 25.23 -9.85 -33.40
C SER A 487 24.92 -8.48 -32.80
N ALA A 488 23.96 -8.40 -31.89
CA ALA A 488 23.59 -7.15 -31.22
C ALA A 488 23.20 -7.38 -29.76
N GLU A 489 23.48 -6.40 -28.92
CA GLU A 489 23.12 -6.34 -27.50
C GLU A 489 22.50 -4.97 -27.24
N VAL A 490 21.28 -4.96 -26.69
CA VAL A 490 20.49 -3.76 -26.42
C VAL A 490 20.13 -3.75 -24.96
N ILE A 491 20.65 -2.81 -24.19
CA ILE A 491 20.37 -2.66 -22.77
C ILE A 491 19.48 -1.43 -22.57
N LEU A 492 18.25 -1.67 -22.12
CA LEU A 492 17.36 -0.63 -21.62
C LEU A 492 17.72 -0.37 -20.15
N GLU A 493 18.12 0.88 -19.84
CA GLU A 493 18.47 1.30 -18.49
C GLU A 493 17.37 2.21 -17.93
N VAL A 494 16.55 1.71 -17.01
CA VAL A 494 15.49 2.49 -16.34
C VAL A 494 16.06 3.14 -15.08
N TYR A 495 16.13 4.47 -15.08
CA TYR A 495 16.64 5.27 -13.95
C TYR A 495 15.50 5.71 -13.03
N ARG A 496 14.42 6.30 -13.58
CA ARG A 496 13.19 6.63 -12.82
C ARG A 496 11.94 6.62 -13.69
N LEU A 497 10.80 6.26 -13.11
CA LEU A 497 9.50 6.18 -13.79
C LEU A 497 8.51 7.23 -13.26
N GLY A 498 8.18 8.20 -14.11
CA GLY A 498 7.15 9.20 -13.88
C GLY A 498 5.76 8.66 -14.13
N LEU A 499 5.27 7.79 -13.24
CA LEU A 499 3.91 7.31 -13.29
C LEU A 499 2.89 8.45 -13.19
N LYS A 500 1.70 8.23 -13.73
CA LYS A 500 0.53 9.04 -13.44
C LYS A 500 -0.66 8.12 -13.24
N LEU A 501 -1.20 8.10 -12.02
CA LEU A 501 -2.42 7.38 -11.68
C LEU A 501 -3.65 8.09 -12.26
N GLU A 502 -4.76 7.34 -12.38
CA GLU A 502 -6.09 7.88 -12.71
C GLU A 502 -6.98 8.05 -11.48
N GLU A 503 -6.48 7.72 -10.28
CA GLU A 503 -7.15 7.87 -9.00
C GLU A 503 -6.85 9.25 -8.40
N ASP A 504 -7.89 9.98 -7.97
CA ASP A 504 -7.75 11.30 -7.36
C ASP A 504 -7.21 11.25 -5.90
N ASN A 505 -7.16 10.06 -5.29
CA ASN A 505 -6.84 9.83 -3.87
C ASN A 505 -5.37 9.47 -3.59
N MET A 506 -4.51 9.40 -4.62
CA MET A 506 -3.12 8.94 -4.47
C MET A 506 -2.20 9.65 -5.47
N GLU A 507 -1.28 10.51 -4.99
CA GLU A 507 -0.23 11.09 -5.84
C GLU A 507 1.08 10.29 -5.72
N VAL A 508 1.70 10.02 -6.87
CA VAL A 508 2.98 9.33 -7.00
C VAL A 508 4.02 10.26 -7.63
N SER A 509 5.04 10.56 -6.83
CA SER A 509 6.30 11.14 -7.27
C SER A 509 7.08 10.12 -8.13
N PRO A 510 7.98 10.55 -9.04
CA PRO A 510 8.73 9.61 -9.88
C PRO A 510 9.47 8.52 -9.10
N ILE A 511 9.17 7.26 -9.43
CA ILE A 511 9.72 6.09 -8.74
C ILE A 511 11.17 5.87 -9.21
N PRO A 512 12.18 5.95 -8.32
CA PRO A 512 13.58 5.71 -8.67
C PRO A 512 13.93 4.22 -8.77
N ALA A 513 15.01 3.89 -9.48
CA ALA A 513 15.46 2.52 -9.73
C ALA A 513 15.66 1.68 -8.46
N ASP A 514 16.23 2.23 -7.38
CA ASP A 514 16.37 1.48 -6.12
C ASP A 514 15.03 1.15 -5.46
N LEU A 515 14.00 1.97 -5.65
CA LEU A 515 12.66 1.65 -5.14
C LEU A 515 11.99 0.55 -5.97
N ILE A 516 12.23 0.51 -7.29
CA ILE A 516 11.80 -0.62 -8.15
C ILE A 516 12.49 -1.92 -7.69
N ARG A 517 13.82 -1.89 -7.48
CA ARG A 517 14.60 -3.01 -6.93
C ARG A 517 14.06 -3.47 -5.58
N ARG A 518 13.79 -2.53 -4.66
CA ARG A 518 13.20 -2.81 -3.34
C ARG A 518 11.81 -3.44 -3.45
N MET A 519 10.93 -2.95 -4.32
CA MET A 519 9.59 -3.54 -4.52
C MET A 519 9.66 -5.01 -4.96
N VAL A 520 10.57 -5.34 -5.88
CA VAL A 520 10.76 -6.71 -6.38
C VAL A 520 11.41 -7.61 -5.32
N ALA A 521 12.46 -7.14 -4.63
CA ALA A 521 13.12 -7.87 -3.54
C ALA A 521 12.24 -8.05 -2.29
N VAL A 522 11.25 -7.18 -2.08
CA VAL A 522 10.15 -7.39 -1.12
C VAL A 522 9.21 -8.49 -1.62
N GLY A 523 8.82 -8.44 -2.89
CA GLY A 523 7.94 -9.43 -3.51
C GLY A 523 8.43 -10.87 -3.35
N ASP A 524 9.73 -11.12 -3.55
CA ASP A 524 10.39 -12.42 -3.36
C ASP A 524 10.22 -13.04 -1.96
N ARG A 525 9.84 -12.25 -0.95
CA ARG A 525 9.53 -12.76 0.40
C ARG A 525 8.25 -13.61 0.44
N ARG A 526 7.42 -13.59 -0.62
CA ARG A 526 6.13 -14.27 -0.73
C ARG A 526 5.95 -14.93 -2.11
N PRO A 527 5.50 -16.20 -2.19
CA PRO A 527 5.16 -16.80 -3.49
C PRO A 527 3.94 -16.10 -4.10
N GLY A 528 4.04 -15.62 -5.34
CA GLY A 528 3.05 -14.76 -5.98
C GLY A 528 3.36 -13.26 -5.91
N GLY A 529 4.53 -12.88 -5.38
CA GLY A 529 5.01 -11.49 -5.37
C GLY A 529 4.29 -10.56 -4.40
N LEU A 530 4.52 -9.26 -4.59
CA LEU A 530 4.06 -8.19 -3.69
C LEU A 530 2.53 -8.12 -3.54
N LEU A 531 1.79 -8.36 -4.62
CA LEU A 531 0.32 -8.26 -4.67
C LEU A 531 -0.40 -9.60 -4.40
N ALA A 532 0.31 -10.65 -3.97
CA ALA A 532 -0.25 -12.00 -3.82
C ALA A 532 -1.41 -12.05 -2.80
N GLY A 533 -2.63 -12.23 -3.32
CA GLY A 533 -3.87 -12.34 -2.54
C GLY A 533 -4.72 -11.08 -2.51
N SER A 534 -4.26 -9.98 -3.09
CA SER A 534 -5.07 -8.77 -3.34
C SER A 534 -5.99 -8.95 -4.55
N GLU A 535 -7.04 -8.14 -4.63
CA GLU A 535 -7.83 -7.94 -5.86
C GLU A 535 -7.15 -6.94 -6.83
N GLN A 536 -6.15 -6.18 -6.35
CA GLN A 536 -5.31 -5.30 -7.17
C GLN A 536 -4.31 -6.09 -8.02
N THR A 537 -4.32 -5.90 -9.34
CA THR A 537 -3.33 -6.44 -10.27
C THR A 537 -2.42 -5.36 -10.84
N ALA A 538 -1.18 -5.73 -11.20
CA ALA A 538 -0.23 -4.90 -11.93
C ALA A 538 -0.26 -5.27 -13.43
N THR A 539 -1.31 -4.85 -14.14
CA THR A 539 -1.55 -5.30 -15.51
C THR A 539 -0.82 -4.45 -16.55
N ILE A 540 -0.06 -5.09 -17.45
CA ILE A 540 0.65 -4.48 -18.59
C ILE A 540 -0.13 -4.80 -19.88
N PRO A 541 -0.51 -3.80 -20.69
CA PRO A 541 -1.20 -4.06 -21.95
C PRO A 541 -0.22 -4.47 -23.06
N PHE A 542 -0.39 -5.68 -23.59
CA PHE A 542 0.28 -6.16 -24.81
C PHE A 542 -0.73 -6.21 -25.98
N SER A 543 -0.25 -6.22 -27.22
CA SER A 543 -1.08 -6.36 -28.42
C SER A 543 -1.75 -7.74 -28.51
N SER A 544 -1.07 -8.76 -27.99
CA SER A 544 -1.57 -10.12 -27.78
C SER A 544 -2.62 -10.25 -26.65
N GLY A 545 -2.67 -9.31 -25.70
CA GLY A 545 -3.66 -9.21 -24.63
C GLY A 545 -3.14 -8.50 -23.37
N ASP A 546 -3.98 -8.37 -22.34
CA ASP A 546 -3.54 -7.84 -21.04
C ASP A 546 -2.73 -8.91 -20.27
N TYR A 547 -1.55 -8.53 -19.75
CA TYR A 547 -0.64 -9.41 -19.00
C TYR A 547 -0.52 -8.96 -17.54
N ASP A 548 -0.89 -9.82 -16.59
CA ASP A 548 -0.77 -9.52 -15.16
C ASP A 548 0.66 -9.80 -14.67
N LEU A 549 1.40 -8.74 -14.32
CA LEU A 549 2.76 -8.84 -13.77
C LEU A 549 2.72 -9.31 -12.31
N GLU A 550 3.36 -10.45 -12.05
CA GLU A 550 3.81 -10.78 -10.70
C GLU A 550 5.01 -9.88 -10.33
N ILE A 551 4.88 -9.07 -9.27
CA ILE A 551 5.99 -8.24 -8.76
C ILE A 551 6.89 -9.14 -7.89
N SER A 552 7.78 -9.89 -8.53
CA SER A 552 8.84 -10.74 -7.97
C SER A 552 9.92 -10.98 -9.04
N ASN A 553 11.10 -11.48 -8.67
CA ASN A 553 12.13 -11.85 -9.65
C ASN A 553 11.68 -13.04 -10.52
N ASP A 554 10.96 -14.01 -9.97
CA ASP A 554 10.31 -15.08 -10.75
C ASP A 554 9.27 -14.49 -11.72
N GLY A 555 8.53 -13.47 -11.31
CA GLY A 555 7.57 -12.73 -12.14
C GLY A 555 8.23 -11.98 -13.31
N LEU A 556 9.36 -11.30 -13.07
CA LEU A 556 10.15 -10.65 -14.12
C LEU A 556 10.73 -11.67 -15.13
N LEU A 557 11.14 -12.85 -14.68
CA LEU A 557 11.58 -13.91 -15.59
C LEU A 557 10.43 -14.43 -16.47
N ASN A 558 9.21 -14.51 -15.93
CA ASN A 558 8.00 -14.83 -16.71
C ASN A 558 7.62 -13.69 -17.68
N LEU A 559 7.82 -12.42 -17.28
CA LEU A 559 7.61 -11.25 -18.14
C LEU A 559 8.59 -11.25 -19.33
N ALA A 560 9.87 -11.55 -19.09
CA ALA A 560 10.88 -11.68 -20.15
C ALA A 560 10.50 -12.75 -21.20
N VAL A 561 9.87 -13.86 -20.79
CA VAL A 561 9.35 -14.87 -21.73
C VAL A 561 8.15 -14.33 -22.51
N ALA A 562 7.18 -13.67 -21.86
CA ALA A 562 5.99 -13.13 -22.54
C ALA A 562 6.34 -11.99 -23.52
N LEU A 563 7.35 -11.18 -23.21
CA LEU A 563 7.87 -10.14 -24.10
C LEU A 563 8.54 -10.69 -25.37
N VAL A 564 8.97 -11.96 -25.40
CA VAL A 564 9.47 -12.58 -26.64
C VAL A 564 8.32 -12.81 -27.63
N ASP A 565 7.21 -13.39 -27.19
CA ASP A 565 6.03 -13.60 -28.03
C ASP A 565 5.47 -12.26 -28.56
N GLU A 566 5.45 -11.22 -27.71
CA GLU A 566 4.95 -9.87 -28.06
C GLU A 566 5.86 -9.12 -29.04
N VAL A 567 7.18 -9.30 -28.96
CA VAL A 567 8.13 -8.72 -29.93
C VAL A 567 8.04 -9.42 -31.30
N GLU A 568 7.70 -10.72 -31.35
CA GLU A 568 7.38 -11.38 -32.63
C GLU A 568 6.11 -10.81 -33.30
N GLU A 569 5.04 -10.52 -32.54
CA GLU A 569 3.86 -9.81 -33.11
C GLU A 569 4.22 -8.38 -33.54
N SER A 570 5.03 -7.66 -32.76
CA SER A 570 5.50 -6.30 -33.06
C SER A 570 6.32 -6.22 -34.36
N PHE A 571 7.14 -7.23 -34.66
CA PHE A 571 7.88 -7.27 -35.93
C PHE A 571 6.95 -7.31 -37.15
N ALA A 572 5.80 -7.96 -37.08
CA ALA A 572 4.83 -7.98 -38.17
C ALA A 572 4.19 -6.60 -38.44
N GLU A 573 4.04 -5.73 -37.42
CA GLU A 573 3.65 -4.34 -37.66
C GLU A 573 4.81 -3.52 -38.26
N ILE A 574 6.04 -3.74 -37.80
CA ILE A 574 7.25 -3.09 -38.33
C ILE A 574 7.46 -3.41 -39.83
N GLU A 575 7.22 -4.65 -40.27
CA GLU A 575 7.21 -5.02 -41.71
C GLU A 575 6.27 -4.12 -42.53
N ASN A 576 5.04 -3.92 -42.03
CA ASN A 576 4.02 -3.11 -42.69
C ASN A 576 4.37 -1.60 -42.71
N ILE A 577 5.06 -1.10 -41.67
CA ILE A 577 5.55 0.29 -41.59
C ILE A 577 6.79 0.50 -42.48
N GLY A 578 7.61 -0.54 -42.67
CA GLY A 578 8.87 -0.53 -43.44
C GLY A 578 8.71 -0.43 -44.96
N ALA A 579 7.48 -0.46 -45.49
CA ALA A 579 7.18 -0.37 -46.92
C ALA A 579 7.01 1.09 -47.40
N GLN A 580 8.12 1.79 -47.67
CA GLN A 580 8.16 3.22 -48.02
C GLN A 580 9.00 3.52 -49.27
N ASP A 581 8.81 4.69 -49.87
CA ASP A 581 9.51 5.11 -51.10
C ASP A 581 10.95 5.60 -50.80
N ILE A 582 11.94 4.71 -50.93
CA ILE A 582 13.37 5.03 -50.81
C ILE A 582 13.86 5.80 -52.04
N ILE A 583 14.53 6.94 -51.83
CA ILE A 583 15.10 7.78 -52.89
C ILE A 583 16.61 7.52 -53.01
N ILE A 584 17.05 7.04 -54.17
CA ILE A 584 18.47 6.82 -54.48
C ILE A 584 18.82 7.63 -55.74
N GLY A 585 19.55 8.73 -55.55
CA GLY A 585 19.88 9.69 -56.62
C GLY A 585 18.62 10.39 -57.15
N GLU A 586 18.41 10.37 -58.47
CA GLU A 586 17.22 10.94 -59.12
C GLU A 586 16.02 9.96 -59.23
N ARG A 587 16.03 8.84 -58.47
CA ARG A 587 15.02 7.77 -58.60
C ARG A 587 14.44 7.34 -57.27
N THR A 588 13.14 7.04 -57.30
CA THR A 588 12.38 6.45 -56.20
C THR A 588 12.20 4.95 -56.44
N TYR A 589 12.33 4.16 -55.37
CA TYR A 589 12.17 2.72 -55.30
C TYR A 589 11.30 2.41 -54.08
N GLY A 590 10.24 1.62 -54.21
CA GLY A 590 9.50 1.17 -53.02
C GLY A 590 10.35 0.20 -52.19
N SER A 591 10.25 0.23 -50.86
CA SER A 591 10.84 -0.80 -49.99
C SER A 591 9.81 -1.85 -49.58
N ASP A 592 10.34 -2.97 -49.11
CA ASP A 592 9.62 -4.13 -48.62
C ASP A 592 10.50 -4.73 -47.51
N LEU A 593 9.98 -4.87 -46.29
CA LEU A 593 10.73 -5.29 -45.11
C LEU A 593 10.22 -6.67 -44.65
N GLU A 594 11.10 -7.64 -44.50
CA GLU A 594 10.78 -9.06 -44.24
C GLU A 594 11.64 -9.58 -43.06
N ILE A 595 11.05 -9.73 -41.87
CA ILE A 595 11.75 -10.08 -40.62
C ILE A 595 11.49 -11.56 -40.29
N ILE A 596 12.38 -12.43 -40.75
CA ILE A 596 12.23 -13.89 -40.68
C ILE A 596 12.83 -14.40 -39.37
N SER A 597 12.00 -14.49 -38.32
CA SER A 597 12.28 -15.20 -37.05
C SER A 597 13.71 -15.01 -36.52
N VAL A 598 14.04 -13.79 -36.12
CA VAL A 598 15.35 -13.45 -35.57
C VAL A 598 15.48 -14.07 -34.18
N PRO A 599 16.53 -14.85 -33.87
CA PRO A 599 16.71 -15.38 -32.52
C PRO A 599 17.20 -14.26 -31.59
N PHE A 600 16.32 -13.81 -30.70
CA PHE A 600 16.67 -12.90 -29.61
C PHE A 600 16.35 -13.52 -28.25
N VAL A 601 17.07 -13.08 -27.22
CA VAL A 601 16.87 -13.47 -25.82
C VAL A 601 16.73 -12.21 -25.00
N ILE A 602 15.66 -12.10 -24.22
CA ILE A 602 15.46 -11.06 -23.22
C ILE A 602 16.02 -11.58 -21.89
N ASP A 603 16.89 -10.79 -21.27
CA ASP A 603 17.52 -11.07 -19.98
C ASP A 603 17.24 -9.90 -19.02
N ILE A 604 16.85 -10.21 -17.78
CA ILE A 604 16.56 -9.20 -16.76
C ILE A 604 17.43 -9.52 -15.56
N GLU A 605 18.34 -8.60 -15.22
CA GLU A 605 19.26 -8.78 -14.10
C GLU A 605 18.46 -8.89 -12.79
N PRO A 606 18.63 -9.96 -12.00
CA PRO A 606 17.81 -10.19 -10.81
C PRO A 606 18.02 -9.07 -9.79
N MET A 607 16.92 -8.53 -9.29
CA MET A 607 16.92 -7.38 -8.40
C MET A 607 17.22 -7.82 -6.97
N ASP A 608 18.45 -7.55 -6.52
CA ASP A 608 18.85 -7.64 -5.12
C ASP A 608 18.28 -6.47 -4.30
N MET A 609 18.16 -6.70 -2.99
CA MET A 609 17.74 -5.70 -2.01
C MET A 609 18.77 -4.55 -1.92
N PRO A 610 18.39 -3.26 -2.12
CA PRO A 610 19.29 -2.14 -1.90
C PRO A 610 19.85 -2.09 -0.46
N LEU A 611 21.11 -1.65 -0.33
CA LEU A 611 21.79 -1.56 0.98
C LEU A 611 21.50 -0.25 1.74
N ASP A 612 21.04 0.77 1.03
CA ASP A 612 20.71 2.08 1.58
C ASP A 612 19.19 2.26 1.75
N MET A 613 18.80 3.06 2.74
CA MET A 613 17.38 3.30 3.09
C MET A 613 16.79 4.48 2.31
N GLU A 614 17.61 5.48 1.97
CA GLU A 614 17.23 6.62 1.12
C GLU A 614 17.37 6.18 -0.34
N PRO A 615 16.29 6.14 -1.14
CA PRO A 615 16.33 5.54 -2.48
C PRO A 615 17.03 6.44 -3.50
N SER A 616 17.75 5.84 -4.44
CA SER A 616 18.44 6.54 -5.52
C SER A 616 18.01 6.05 -6.91
N ASP A 617 18.11 6.94 -7.89
CA ASP A 617 18.06 6.62 -9.33
C ASP A 617 19.45 6.63 -9.98
N THR A 618 20.55 6.75 -9.21
CA THR A 618 21.92 6.79 -9.75
C THR A 618 22.37 5.49 -10.44
N GLU A 619 21.78 4.35 -10.09
CA GLU A 619 22.10 3.05 -10.67
C GLU A 619 20.84 2.42 -11.29
N PRO A 620 20.78 2.22 -12.62
CA PRO A 620 19.54 1.83 -13.28
C PRO A 620 19.18 0.36 -13.07
N VAL A 621 17.88 0.08 -13.21
CA VAL A 621 17.37 -1.25 -13.56
C VAL A 621 17.71 -1.54 -15.02
N LYS A 622 18.19 -2.77 -15.32
CA LYS A 622 18.61 -3.17 -16.67
C LYS A 622 17.74 -4.28 -17.22
N VAL A 623 17.26 -4.08 -18.45
CA VAL A 623 16.62 -5.11 -19.27
C VAL A 623 17.46 -5.25 -20.55
N GLY A 624 18.14 -6.37 -20.68
CA GLY A 624 18.97 -6.70 -21.83
C GLY A 624 18.19 -7.47 -22.90
N VAL A 625 18.51 -7.22 -24.16
CA VAL A 625 18.06 -8.03 -25.30
C VAL A 625 19.27 -8.35 -26.17
N SER A 626 19.60 -9.63 -26.30
CA SER A 626 20.71 -10.10 -27.14
C SER A 626 20.21 -10.80 -28.40
N ILE A 627 20.88 -10.58 -29.53
CA ILE A 627 20.59 -11.16 -30.85
C ILE A 627 21.84 -11.91 -31.33
N ASP A 628 21.74 -13.23 -31.43
CA ASP A 628 22.83 -14.12 -31.84
C ASP A 628 22.83 -14.38 -33.36
N SER A 629 23.83 -13.87 -34.08
CA SER A 629 24.16 -14.26 -35.47
C SER A 629 23.03 -14.11 -36.51
N ALA A 630 22.38 -12.95 -36.53
CA ALA A 630 21.45 -12.56 -37.58
C ALA A 630 22.21 -12.17 -38.88
N SER A 631 21.57 -12.34 -40.05
CA SER A 631 21.99 -11.68 -41.28
C SER A 631 20.91 -10.75 -41.85
N LEU A 632 21.30 -9.48 -42.05
CA LEU A 632 20.53 -8.46 -42.74
C LEU A 632 20.89 -8.51 -44.23
N THR A 633 19.93 -8.77 -45.11
CA THR A 633 20.11 -8.76 -46.57
C THR A 633 19.33 -7.63 -47.22
N ILE A 634 20.02 -6.72 -47.92
CA ILE A 634 19.42 -5.62 -48.70
C ILE A 634 19.54 -5.96 -50.18
N ALA A 635 18.42 -6.17 -50.88
CA ALA A 635 18.35 -6.68 -52.25
C ALA A 635 17.52 -5.79 -53.19
N LEU A 636 18.06 -5.45 -54.37
CA LEU A 636 17.33 -4.68 -55.38
C LEU A 636 16.53 -5.61 -56.33
N VAL A 637 15.24 -5.77 -56.08
CA VAL A 637 14.34 -6.61 -56.88
C VAL A 637 13.59 -5.74 -57.90
N GLY A 638 14.27 -5.50 -59.03
CA GLY A 638 13.69 -4.79 -60.18
C GLY A 638 13.56 -3.28 -59.96
N ASN A 639 12.48 -2.85 -59.32
CA ASN A 639 12.22 -1.43 -58.99
C ASN A 639 11.88 -1.22 -57.50
N GLU A 640 12.06 -2.26 -56.69
CA GLU A 640 11.83 -2.30 -55.24
C GLU A 640 13.12 -2.72 -54.50
N VAL A 641 13.33 -2.19 -53.29
CA VAL A 641 14.44 -2.54 -52.39
C VAL A 641 13.88 -3.42 -51.28
N ARG A 642 14.10 -4.73 -51.38
CA ARG A 642 13.69 -5.68 -50.33
C ARG A 642 14.78 -5.75 -49.27
N VAL A 643 14.43 -5.48 -48.02
CA VAL A 643 15.30 -5.62 -46.85
C VAL A 643 14.79 -6.81 -46.06
N SER A 644 15.59 -7.85 -45.88
CA SER A 644 15.18 -9.04 -45.12
C SER A 644 16.18 -9.38 -44.02
N VAL A 645 15.71 -9.54 -42.79
CA VAL A 645 16.52 -10.05 -41.67
C VAL A 645 16.19 -11.53 -41.48
N ALA A 646 17.20 -12.38 -41.30
CA ALA A 646 17.03 -13.83 -41.09
C ALA A 646 18.21 -14.42 -40.30
N PRO A 647 18.16 -15.67 -39.81
CA PRO A 647 19.34 -16.38 -39.34
C PRO A 647 20.36 -16.59 -40.47
N ALA A 648 21.66 -16.48 -40.18
CA ALA A 648 22.76 -16.35 -41.16
C ALA A 648 23.12 -17.60 -42.03
N ALA A 649 22.14 -18.39 -42.48
CA ALA A 649 22.33 -19.78 -42.91
C ALA A 649 21.95 -20.11 -44.39
N ILE A 650 22.11 -19.19 -45.36
CA ILE A 650 21.80 -19.48 -46.79
C ILE A 650 22.90 -19.01 -47.77
N GLU A 651 23.58 -19.95 -48.44
CA GLU A 651 24.59 -19.65 -49.48
C GLU A 651 24.12 -19.85 -50.94
N ALA A 652 24.40 -18.88 -51.83
CA ALA A 652 24.57 -19.12 -53.29
C ALA A 652 25.25 -17.95 -54.05
N ASN A 653 26.30 -18.24 -54.82
CA ASN A 653 26.98 -17.37 -55.82
C ASN A 653 26.74 -17.99 -57.24
N PRO A 654 27.14 -17.43 -58.42
CA PRO A 654 27.80 -16.14 -58.72
C PRO A 654 27.29 -15.33 -59.96
N PHE A 655 27.65 -14.04 -60.09
CA PHE A 655 27.52 -13.23 -61.34
C PHE A 655 28.60 -12.13 -61.46
N VAL A 656 28.80 -11.51 -62.63
CA VAL A 656 29.68 -10.32 -62.82
C VAL A 656 29.05 -9.32 -63.81
N ALA A 657 28.78 -8.08 -63.38
CA ALA A 657 29.16 -6.82 -64.04
C ALA A 657 28.35 -5.59 -63.53
N ALA A 658 28.80 -4.91 -62.47
CA ALA A 658 28.24 -3.60 -62.05
C ALA A 658 29.27 -2.46 -61.82
N LEU A 659 30.56 -2.77 -61.61
CA LEU A 659 31.56 -1.83 -61.08
C LEU A 659 32.27 -0.93 -62.13
N SER A 660 31.65 -0.60 -63.26
CA SER A 660 32.35 0.01 -64.40
C SER A 660 32.14 1.52 -64.62
N ASP A 661 31.46 2.24 -63.71
CA ASP A 661 31.12 3.66 -63.90
C ASP A 661 31.14 4.50 -62.60
N LEU A 662 31.91 4.05 -61.59
CA LEU A 662 32.15 4.79 -60.34
C LEU A 662 33.62 5.25 -60.25
N GLY A 663 33.83 6.48 -59.77
CA GLY A 663 35.16 7.05 -59.54
C GLY A 663 35.79 6.46 -58.28
N PHE A 664 36.55 5.38 -58.41
CA PHE A 664 37.18 4.71 -57.27
C PHE A 664 38.56 5.30 -56.91
N ILE A 665 38.77 5.56 -55.62
CA ILE A 665 40.07 5.85 -55.02
C ILE A 665 40.65 4.54 -54.45
N PHE A 666 41.95 4.35 -54.62
CA PHE A 666 42.69 3.19 -54.16
C PHE A 666 43.63 3.60 -53.02
N SER A 667 43.38 3.12 -51.80
CA SER A 667 44.25 3.30 -50.64
C SER A 667 45.21 2.11 -50.48
N ASP A 668 46.02 2.09 -49.42
CA ASP A 668 46.82 0.92 -49.04
C ASP A 668 45.96 -0.19 -48.37
N PHE A 669 44.77 0.15 -47.87
CA PHE A 669 43.83 -0.77 -47.20
C PHE A 669 42.81 -1.35 -48.19
N GLY A 670 42.25 -0.53 -49.06
CA GLY A 670 41.09 -0.91 -49.87
C GLY A 670 40.70 0.10 -50.95
N VAL A 671 39.42 0.05 -51.31
CA VAL A 671 38.80 0.88 -52.34
C VAL A 671 37.71 1.76 -51.70
N GLY A 672 37.79 3.06 -51.96
CA GLY A 672 36.77 4.06 -51.60
C GLY A 672 36.19 4.75 -52.84
N ILE A 673 35.16 5.58 -52.67
CA ILE A 673 34.49 6.31 -53.77
C ILE A 673 34.81 7.80 -53.68
N GLU A 674 35.29 8.39 -54.79
CA GLU A 674 35.72 9.79 -54.87
C GLU A 674 34.55 10.75 -54.63
N GLY A 675 34.62 11.51 -53.53
CA GLY A 675 33.62 12.51 -53.16
C GLY A 675 32.36 11.96 -52.46
N ALA A 676 32.30 10.66 -52.14
CA ALA A 676 31.19 10.06 -51.41
C ALA A 676 31.27 10.34 -49.90
N VAL A 677 30.91 11.57 -49.49
CA VAL A 677 30.54 11.87 -48.10
C VAL A 677 29.05 11.62 -47.95
N PHE A 678 28.68 10.73 -47.04
CA PHE A 678 27.29 10.47 -46.68
C PHE A 678 26.87 11.39 -45.55
N HIS A 679 25.67 11.96 -45.66
CA HIS A 679 25.07 12.81 -44.63
C HIS A 679 23.86 12.08 -44.04
N SER A 680 23.90 11.83 -42.73
CA SER A 680 22.82 11.21 -41.97
C SER A 680 22.29 12.20 -40.94
N ILE A 681 20.98 12.45 -40.93
CA ILE A 681 20.32 13.26 -39.90
C ILE A 681 19.81 12.32 -38.82
N ILE A 682 20.23 12.51 -37.57
CA ILE A 682 19.76 11.73 -36.42
C ILE A 682 18.95 12.65 -35.50
N PRO A 683 17.62 12.47 -35.38
CA PRO A 683 16.81 13.23 -34.44
C PRO A 683 17.06 12.77 -33.00
N PRO A 684 16.69 13.58 -31.98
CA PRO A 684 16.61 13.10 -30.60
C PRO A 684 15.50 12.06 -30.44
N ILE A 685 15.57 11.28 -29.36
CA ILE A 685 14.48 10.40 -28.95
C ILE A 685 13.45 11.24 -28.18
N MET A 686 12.18 11.16 -28.62
CA MET A 686 11.04 11.73 -27.90
C MET A 686 9.81 10.86 -28.16
N GLU A 687 9.43 10.05 -27.18
CA GLU A 687 8.32 9.11 -27.29
C GLU A 687 7.30 9.32 -26.18
N ASN A 688 6.01 9.09 -26.46
CA ASN A 688 4.95 9.21 -25.45
C ASN A 688 4.45 7.83 -25.05
N THR A 689 4.88 7.35 -23.89
CA THR A 689 4.42 6.06 -23.33
C THR A 689 3.29 6.27 -22.33
N LEU A 690 2.72 5.17 -21.84
CA LEU A 690 1.80 5.18 -20.70
C LEU A 690 2.44 5.79 -19.43
N TRP A 691 3.77 5.71 -19.33
CA TRP A 691 4.59 6.24 -18.25
C TRP A 691 5.20 7.61 -18.60
N GLY A 692 4.49 8.41 -19.40
CA GLY A 692 4.85 9.79 -19.75
C GLY A 692 5.76 9.94 -20.98
N THR A 693 6.23 11.18 -21.21
CA THR A 693 7.09 11.50 -22.36
C THR A 693 8.56 11.23 -22.03
N ILE A 694 9.14 10.22 -22.67
CA ILE A 694 10.59 9.95 -22.65
C ILE A 694 11.28 10.97 -23.56
N ARG A 695 12.40 11.58 -23.12
CA ARG A 695 13.16 12.63 -23.86
C ARG A 695 14.69 12.46 -23.73
N SER A 696 15.16 11.22 -23.83
CA SER A 696 16.49 10.78 -23.38
C SER A 696 17.52 10.56 -24.50
N SER A 697 18.76 10.22 -24.12
CA SER A 697 19.80 9.75 -25.04
C SER A 697 19.77 8.23 -25.22
N ALA A 698 20.05 7.76 -26.43
CA ALA A 698 20.65 6.44 -26.63
C ALA A 698 22.16 6.56 -26.89
N ARG A 699 22.90 5.56 -26.45
CA ARG A 699 24.30 5.28 -26.81
C ARG A 699 24.32 4.16 -27.84
N LEU A 700 25.20 4.27 -28.83
CA LEU A 700 25.29 3.37 -29.97
C LEU A 700 26.76 3.03 -30.21
N GLN A 701 27.12 1.78 -29.98
CA GLN A 701 28.47 1.25 -30.15
C GLN A 701 28.51 0.25 -31.31
N ILE A 702 28.90 0.69 -32.51
CA ILE A 702 29.01 -0.17 -33.69
C ILE A 702 30.45 -0.63 -33.86
N THR A 703 30.69 -1.94 -33.76
CA THR A 703 31.97 -2.56 -34.11
C THR A 703 31.96 -2.98 -35.57
N MET A 704 32.91 -2.46 -36.35
CA MET A 704 33.07 -2.72 -37.78
C MET A 704 33.97 -3.94 -38.03
N PRO A 705 33.74 -4.74 -39.08
CA PRO A 705 34.57 -5.89 -39.42
C PRO A 705 35.92 -5.44 -40.00
N ASP A 706 36.93 -6.32 -39.93
CA ASP A 706 38.28 -6.13 -40.50
C ASP A 706 38.32 -5.79 -42.01
N THR A 707 37.20 -6.02 -42.69
CA THR A 707 37.01 -5.80 -44.13
C THR A 707 36.41 -4.43 -44.49
N VAL A 708 35.96 -3.63 -43.52
CA VAL A 708 35.34 -2.30 -43.77
C VAL A 708 35.88 -1.27 -42.77
N ARG A 709 36.32 -0.12 -43.27
CA ARG A 709 36.98 0.91 -42.45
C ARG A 709 36.41 2.29 -42.76
N LEU A 710 36.00 3.02 -41.74
CA LEU A 710 35.67 4.43 -41.87
C LEU A 710 36.95 5.26 -42.02
N THR A 711 36.91 6.21 -42.96
CA THR A 711 37.97 7.19 -43.23
C THR A 711 37.63 8.58 -42.71
N SER A 712 36.34 8.88 -42.50
CA SER A 712 35.88 10.02 -41.70
C SER A 712 34.56 9.70 -41.01
N PHE A 713 34.36 10.28 -39.82
CA PHE A 713 33.09 10.36 -39.11
C PHE A 713 33.13 11.66 -38.30
N GLU A 714 32.25 12.61 -38.62
CA GLU A 714 32.15 13.92 -37.94
C GLU A 714 30.67 14.18 -37.60
N SER A 715 30.38 14.43 -36.33
CA SER A 715 29.07 14.87 -35.83
C SER A 715 29.03 16.41 -35.76
N GLU A 716 27.96 17.05 -36.22
CA GLU A 716 27.78 18.51 -36.14
C GLU A 716 27.73 19.01 -34.68
N LYS A 717 27.16 18.20 -33.78
CA LYS A 717 27.12 18.43 -32.33
C LYS A 717 28.30 17.83 -31.56
N GLY A 718 29.22 17.11 -32.22
CA GLY A 718 30.37 16.45 -31.59
C GLY A 718 30.03 15.18 -30.79
N LEU A 719 28.82 14.62 -30.96
CA LEU A 719 28.27 13.52 -30.15
C LEU A 719 28.76 12.12 -30.54
N GLY A 720 29.93 11.99 -31.18
CA GLY A 720 30.48 10.68 -31.50
C GLY A 720 31.90 10.68 -32.05
N GLU A 721 32.56 9.54 -31.89
CA GLU A 721 33.97 9.31 -32.14
C GLU A 721 34.25 7.93 -32.79
N ILE A 722 35.44 7.80 -33.38
CA ILE A 722 35.98 6.51 -33.83
C ILE A 722 37.11 6.11 -32.87
N GLN A 723 36.98 4.96 -32.23
CA GLN A 723 38.06 4.30 -31.50
C GLN A 723 38.68 3.21 -32.39
N GLU A 724 39.99 3.27 -32.65
CA GLU A 724 40.72 2.20 -33.34
C GLU A 724 41.27 1.19 -32.31
N HIS A 725 40.77 -0.06 -32.34
CA HIS A 725 41.09 -1.09 -31.35
C HIS A 725 41.76 -2.31 -32.03
N GLY A 726 43.04 -2.15 -32.37
CA GLY A 726 43.81 -3.16 -33.12
C GLY A 726 43.49 -3.08 -34.61
N ASP A 727 43.03 -4.20 -35.18
CA ASP A 727 42.62 -4.28 -36.60
C ASP A 727 41.13 -3.89 -36.82
N PHE A 728 40.38 -3.61 -35.75
CA PHE A 728 38.95 -3.26 -35.78
C PHE A 728 38.72 -1.78 -35.44
N GLN A 729 37.63 -1.21 -35.96
CA GLN A 729 37.13 0.11 -35.58
C GLN A 729 35.82 0.00 -34.81
N ILE A 730 35.72 0.76 -33.71
CA ILE A 730 34.51 0.90 -32.92
C ILE A 730 34.03 2.35 -33.08
N ILE A 731 32.79 2.52 -33.54
CA ILE A 731 32.11 3.80 -33.61
C ILE A 731 31.33 3.93 -32.30
N VAL A 732 31.60 4.98 -31.52
CA VAL A 732 30.78 5.31 -30.35
C VAL A 732 30.04 6.61 -30.69
N TYR A 733 28.71 6.54 -30.73
CA TYR A 733 27.84 7.68 -31.01
C TYR A 733 26.74 7.79 -29.96
N ARG A 734 26.27 9.01 -29.72
CA ARG A 734 25.25 9.35 -28.73
C ARG A 734 24.16 10.19 -29.39
N THR A 735 22.89 9.80 -29.26
CA THR A 735 21.81 10.62 -29.83
C THR A 735 21.72 11.96 -29.10
N PRO A 736 21.39 13.05 -29.79
CA PRO A 736 21.08 14.31 -29.12
C PRO A 736 19.87 14.16 -28.20
N VAL A 737 19.73 15.08 -27.24
CA VAL A 737 18.63 15.15 -26.27
C VAL A 737 17.86 16.47 -26.41
N CYS A 738 16.59 16.49 -26.01
CA CYS A 738 15.71 17.66 -26.14
C CYS A 738 14.92 17.99 -24.84
N PRO A 739 15.60 18.19 -23.69
CA PRO A 739 14.95 18.19 -22.37
C PRO A 739 13.81 19.22 -22.22
N THR A 740 13.93 20.39 -22.83
CA THR A 740 12.96 21.50 -22.74
C THR A 740 11.91 21.52 -23.85
N ALA A 741 11.82 20.47 -24.68
CA ALA A 741 10.95 20.44 -25.85
C ALA A 741 9.59 19.76 -25.60
N ASP A 742 8.51 20.54 -25.56
CA ASP A 742 7.14 20.05 -25.29
C ASP A 742 6.40 19.53 -26.53
N SER A 743 7.09 19.39 -27.66
CA SER A 743 6.54 18.77 -28.86
C SER A 743 7.63 18.33 -29.83
N TRP A 744 7.33 17.31 -30.64
CA TRP A 744 8.25 16.82 -31.69
C TRP A 744 8.78 17.93 -32.61
N ASN A 745 7.94 18.91 -32.98
CA ASN A 745 8.33 20.06 -33.82
C ASN A 745 9.32 21.05 -33.16
N GLN A 746 9.50 20.94 -31.84
CA GLN A 746 10.57 21.61 -31.09
C GLN A 746 11.77 20.65 -30.95
N CYS A 747 11.53 19.43 -30.48
CA CYS A 747 12.57 18.42 -30.24
C CYS A 747 13.40 18.10 -31.49
N TYR A 748 12.74 17.88 -32.64
CA TYR A 748 13.39 17.62 -33.94
C TYR A 748 14.33 18.74 -34.39
N ARG A 749 14.29 19.95 -33.81
CA ARG A 749 15.27 21.01 -34.11
C ARG A 749 16.63 20.74 -33.50
N GLU A 750 16.69 19.89 -32.49
CA GLU A 750 17.91 19.46 -31.82
C GLU A 750 18.52 18.20 -32.47
N HIS A 751 18.16 17.86 -33.71
CA HIS A 751 18.85 16.81 -34.46
C HIS A 751 20.35 17.09 -34.60
N ASP A 752 21.11 16.02 -34.83
CA ASP A 752 22.50 16.07 -35.24
C ASP A 752 22.64 15.70 -36.73
N THR A 753 23.68 16.23 -37.37
CA THR A 753 24.04 15.90 -38.76
C THR A 753 25.40 15.20 -38.77
N ILE A 754 25.40 13.90 -39.02
CA ILE A 754 26.63 13.10 -39.11
C ILE A 754 27.12 13.08 -40.56
N GLN A 755 28.42 13.28 -40.76
CA GLN A 755 29.11 13.16 -42.04
C GLN A 755 30.10 11.99 -41.98
N TRP A 756 29.95 10.99 -42.84
CA TRP A 756 30.81 9.80 -42.81
C TRP A 756 31.24 9.33 -44.20
N SER A 757 32.39 8.64 -44.26
CA SER A 757 32.91 8.02 -45.48
C SER A 757 33.66 6.72 -45.17
N ALA A 758 33.58 5.75 -46.09
CA ALA A 758 34.02 4.37 -45.87
C ALA A 758 34.90 3.84 -47.03
N GLU A 759 35.85 2.96 -46.68
CA GLU A 759 36.65 2.14 -47.60
C GLU A 759 36.41 0.65 -47.34
N VAL A 760 36.41 -0.15 -48.41
CA VAL A 760 36.22 -1.61 -48.36
C VAL A 760 37.53 -2.30 -48.75
N SER A 761 37.99 -3.26 -47.93
CA SER A 761 39.33 -3.83 -48.05
C SER A 761 39.53 -4.64 -49.34
N TYR A 762 40.77 -4.65 -49.84
CA TYR A 762 41.12 -5.49 -50.99
C TYR A 762 40.93 -6.99 -50.71
N VAL A 763 40.97 -7.42 -49.44
CA VAL A 763 40.79 -8.83 -49.07
C VAL A 763 39.37 -9.28 -49.35
N LEU A 764 38.36 -8.46 -49.03
CA LEU A 764 36.97 -8.74 -49.35
C LEU A 764 36.73 -8.77 -50.87
N ILE A 765 37.20 -7.74 -51.57
CA ILE A 765 37.05 -7.59 -53.02
C ILE A 765 37.74 -8.76 -53.76
N LEU A 766 38.95 -9.14 -53.36
CA LEU A 766 39.66 -10.28 -53.95
C LEU A 766 39.06 -11.62 -53.53
N GLY A 767 38.48 -11.74 -52.33
CA GLY A 767 37.78 -12.93 -51.85
C GLY A 767 36.57 -13.28 -52.73
N GLU A 768 35.67 -12.30 -52.93
CA GLU A 768 34.52 -12.46 -53.82
C GLU A 768 34.94 -12.65 -55.29
N VAL A 769 35.94 -11.90 -55.78
CA VAL A 769 36.37 -11.99 -57.19
C VAL A 769 37.23 -13.24 -57.50
N ALA A 770 37.84 -13.89 -56.49
CA ALA A 770 38.68 -15.08 -56.66
C ALA A 770 38.01 -16.26 -57.40
N PRO A 771 36.79 -16.73 -57.07
CA PRO A 771 36.13 -17.81 -57.81
C PRO A 771 35.90 -17.48 -59.30
N TYR A 772 35.67 -16.22 -59.64
CA TYR A 772 35.55 -15.76 -61.03
C TYR A 772 36.88 -15.81 -61.77
N ILE A 773 37.97 -15.32 -61.14
CA ILE A 773 39.32 -15.44 -61.68
C ILE A 773 39.68 -16.93 -61.86
N PHE A 774 39.37 -17.78 -60.88
CA PHE A 774 39.67 -19.21 -60.93
C PHE A 774 38.92 -19.92 -62.06
N THR A 775 37.62 -19.67 -62.22
CA THR A 775 36.82 -20.25 -63.31
C THR A 775 37.30 -19.74 -64.68
N ILE A 776 37.62 -18.46 -64.83
CA ILE A 776 38.22 -17.90 -66.06
C ILE A 776 39.57 -18.55 -66.38
N VAL A 777 40.44 -18.75 -65.37
CA VAL A 777 41.73 -19.44 -65.52
C VAL A 777 41.54 -20.91 -65.92
N VAL A 778 40.55 -21.62 -65.35
CA VAL A 778 40.21 -23.00 -65.75
C VAL A 778 39.69 -23.05 -67.19
N PHE A 779 38.82 -22.13 -67.61
CA PHE A 779 38.33 -22.05 -68.99
C PHE A 779 39.46 -21.71 -69.98
N LEU A 780 40.36 -20.79 -69.64
CA LEU A 780 41.56 -20.50 -70.43
C LEU A 780 42.50 -21.71 -70.50
N GLY A 781 42.72 -22.42 -69.39
CA GLY A 781 43.50 -23.65 -69.35
C GLY A 781 42.92 -24.73 -70.26
N LEU A 782 41.60 -24.93 -70.25
CA LEU A 782 40.89 -25.84 -71.15
C LEU A 782 40.94 -25.38 -72.62
N ALA A 783 40.87 -24.09 -72.89
CA ALA A 783 40.99 -23.53 -74.24
C ALA A 783 42.41 -23.72 -74.81
N VAL A 784 43.44 -23.40 -74.03
CA VAL A 784 44.86 -23.61 -74.39
C VAL A 784 45.17 -25.10 -74.53
N SER A 785 44.64 -25.95 -73.66
CA SER A 785 44.73 -27.42 -73.76
C SER A 785 44.13 -27.93 -75.08
N ARG A 786 42.89 -27.53 -75.42
CA ARG A 786 42.24 -27.86 -76.70
C ARG A 786 43.00 -27.31 -77.91
N TRP A 787 43.59 -26.12 -77.81
CA TRP A 787 44.41 -25.52 -78.88
C TRP A 787 45.72 -26.28 -79.11
N LYS A 788 46.39 -26.69 -78.02
CA LYS A 788 47.60 -27.52 -78.06
C LYS A 788 47.30 -28.91 -78.63
N ARG A 789 46.24 -29.57 -78.15
CA ARG A 789 45.78 -30.89 -78.63
C ARG A 789 45.49 -30.88 -80.13
N ARG A 790 44.72 -29.89 -80.62
CA ARG A 790 44.49 -29.66 -82.06
C ARG A 790 45.75 -29.34 -82.88
N ARG A 791 46.81 -28.86 -82.24
CA ARG A 791 48.09 -28.54 -82.89
C ARG A 791 49.03 -29.75 -82.97
N ASP A 792 48.89 -30.70 -82.05
CA ASP A 792 49.62 -31.96 -82.06
C ASP A 792 48.89 -33.03 -82.90
N GLU A 793 47.55 -33.05 -82.93
CA GLU A 793 46.72 -33.80 -83.92
C GLU A 793 47.07 -33.40 -85.37
N ARG A 794 47.40 -32.13 -85.61
CA ARG A 794 47.87 -31.64 -86.91
C ARG A 794 49.32 -32.05 -87.24
N LYS A 795 50.13 -32.47 -86.26
CA LYS A 795 51.50 -32.97 -86.48
C LYS A 795 51.53 -34.47 -86.73
N SER A 796 50.66 -35.27 -86.11
CA SER A 796 50.50 -36.69 -86.47
C SER A 796 49.99 -36.81 -87.90
N ALA A 797 48.92 -36.10 -88.25
CA ALA A 797 48.38 -36.08 -89.61
C ALA A 797 49.34 -35.55 -90.70
N GLN A 798 50.45 -34.90 -90.33
CA GLN A 798 51.54 -34.54 -91.26
C GLN A 798 52.64 -35.60 -91.40
N LYS A 799 52.77 -36.55 -90.46
CA LYS A 799 53.66 -37.70 -90.60
C LYS A 799 53.00 -38.83 -91.39
N ASP A 800 51.76 -39.16 -91.05
CA ASP A 800 51.03 -40.27 -91.69
C ASP A 800 50.81 -40.05 -93.20
N ALA A 801 50.87 -38.78 -93.65
CA ALA A 801 50.81 -38.38 -95.05
C ALA A 801 52.17 -38.37 -95.78
N GLN A 802 53.27 -38.64 -95.08
CA GLN A 802 54.63 -38.62 -95.63
C GLN A 802 55.15 -40.05 -95.88
N ASP A 803 54.93 -40.98 -94.94
CA ASP A 803 55.38 -42.38 -95.05
C ASP A 803 54.69 -43.13 -96.21
N VAL A 804 53.39 -42.89 -96.43
CA VAL A 804 52.60 -43.46 -97.55
C VAL A 804 53.11 -43.03 -98.94
N VAL A 805 53.89 -41.94 -99.01
CA VAL A 805 54.51 -41.47 -100.27
C VAL A 805 55.85 -42.17 -100.53
N GLU A 806 56.57 -42.63 -99.51
CA GLU A 806 57.80 -43.41 -99.71
C GLU A 806 57.51 -44.85 -100.18
N GLU A 807 56.49 -45.52 -99.63
CA GLU A 807 56.12 -46.88 -100.07
C GLU A 807 55.75 -46.93 -101.57
N GLN A 808 54.96 -45.96 -102.06
CA GLN A 808 54.57 -45.89 -103.48
C GLN A 808 55.74 -45.56 -104.43
N MET A 809 56.84 -44.99 -103.94
CA MET A 809 58.05 -44.80 -104.75
C MET A 809 58.95 -46.05 -104.73
N LEU A 810 59.03 -46.76 -103.60
CA LEU A 810 59.79 -48.00 -103.46
C LEU A 810 59.20 -49.16 -104.30
N GLU A 811 57.88 -49.33 -104.34
CA GLU A 811 57.25 -50.36 -105.20
C GLU A 811 57.53 -50.13 -106.70
N MET A 812 57.65 -48.87 -107.15
CA MET A 812 57.94 -48.55 -108.55
C MET A 812 59.40 -48.78 -108.96
N GLU A 813 60.38 -48.71 -108.06
CA GLU A 813 61.76 -49.08 -108.37
C GLU A 813 62.01 -50.60 -108.26
N PHE A 814 61.33 -51.31 -107.35
CA PHE A 814 61.55 -52.74 -107.14
C PHE A 814 60.94 -53.63 -108.23
N ALA A 815 59.85 -53.20 -108.89
CA ALA A 815 59.19 -53.96 -109.95
C ALA A 815 59.97 -54.03 -111.28
N ALA A 816 61.15 -53.40 -111.39
CA ALA A 816 61.91 -53.27 -112.64
C ALA A 816 63.03 -54.31 -112.82
N GLN A 817 63.35 -55.16 -111.83
CA GLN A 817 64.38 -56.20 -111.94
C GLN A 817 63.94 -57.54 -111.33
N MET A 818 64.28 -58.63 -112.05
CA MET A 818 64.21 -60.02 -111.61
C MET A 818 62.82 -60.57 -111.24
N GLY A 819 62.09 -61.07 -112.25
CA GLY A 819 61.14 -62.16 -112.03
C GLY A 819 61.69 -63.48 -112.57
N GLU A 820 61.67 -64.56 -111.78
CA GLU A 820 61.46 -65.94 -112.25
C GLU A 820 61.22 -66.94 -111.09
N LEU A 821 60.44 -68.00 -111.39
CA LEU A 821 60.41 -69.34 -110.77
C LEU A 821 59.96 -69.53 -109.29
N GLU A 822 58.63 -69.70 -109.15
CA GLU A 822 57.93 -70.94 -108.71
C GLU A 822 58.14 -71.66 -107.34
N GLU A 823 57.06 -72.34 -106.94
CA GLU A 823 56.93 -73.51 -106.03
C GLU A 823 57.03 -73.37 -104.48
N LYS A 824 55.85 -73.06 -103.90
CA LYS A 824 55.04 -74.02 -103.08
C LYS A 824 55.29 -74.13 -101.55
N ILE A 825 54.22 -74.61 -100.88
CA ILE A 825 54.08 -75.10 -99.48
C ILE A 825 53.84 -73.98 -98.43
N VAL A 826 52.93 -74.04 -97.43
CA VAL A 826 51.53 -74.54 -97.20
C VAL A 826 51.29 -74.65 -95.67
N ILE A 827 50.03 -74.51 -95.18
CA ILE A 827 49.55 -74.44 -93.75
C ILE A 827 50.11 -73.22 -92.95
N GLU A 828 49.52 -72.67 -91.85
CA GLU A 828 48.45 -73.12 -90.93
C GLU A 828 47.65 -71.96 -90.22
N GLN A 829 46.58 -72.31 -89.48
CA GLN A 829 45.69 -71.49 -88.63
C GLN A 829 45.34 -72.27 -87.33
N PRO A 830 44.70 -71.68 -86.27
CA PRO A 830 44.54 -70.27 -85.89
C PRO A 830 45.38 -69.95 -84.62
N PRO A 831 44.96 -70.06 -83.31
CA PRO A 831 43.65 -70.18 -82.62
C PRO A 831 43.32 -68.97 -81.68
N GLN A 832 42.23 -69.07 -80.88
CA GLN A 832 42.07 -68.37 -79.58
C GLN A 832 42.44 -69.32 -78.42
N PRO A 833 42.59 -68.84 -77.17
CA PRO A 833 41.50 -68.89 -76.16
C PRO A 833 41.39 -67.57 -75.33
N GLU A 834 40.57 -67.40 -74.26
CA GLU A 834 39.25 -67.89 -73.79
C GLU A 834 39.15 -67.62 -72.25
N ASP A 835 38.00 -67.12 -71.77
CA ASP A 835 37.39 -67.16 -70.41
C ASP A 835 38.07 -66.75 -69.06
N GLY A 836 37.21 -66.30 -68.12
CA GLY A 836 37.47 -66.05 -66.69
C GLY A 836 36.77 -64.80 -66.10
N LYS A 837 35.45 -64.84 -65.78
CA LYS A 837 34.81 -65.08 -64.44
C LYS A 837 34.89 -63.88 -63.46
N GLU A 838 33.76 -63.30 -63.00
CA GLU A 838 32.87 -63.65 -61.84
C GLU A 838 33.50 -63.38 -60.45
N GLU A 839 32.82 -63.02 -59.34
CA GLU A 839 31.37 -62.84 -58.98
C GLU A 839 31.06 -61.32 -58.74
N GLY A 840 30.21 -60.73 -57.86
CA GLY A 840 29.15 -61.07 -56.85
C GLY A 840 28.91 -59.80 -55.97
N TRP A 841 27.75 -59.30 -55.46
CA TRP A 841 26.35 -59.71 -55.15
C TRP A 841 26.12 -60.19 -53.69
N TRP A 842 25.27 -59.62 -52.80
CA TRP A 842 24.48 -58.34 -52.70
C TRP A 842 24.86 -57.58 -51.38
N SER A 843 24.11 -56.83 -50.54
CA SER A 843 22.69 -56.45 -50.25
C SER A 843 22.65 -54.99 -49.68
N ASP A 844 21.56 -54.24 -49.38
CA ASP A 844 20.22 -54.42 -48.75
C ASP A 844 20.25 -54.86 -47.26
N GLN A 845 19.46 -54.36 -46.30
CA GLN A 845 18.35 -53.36 -46.22
C GLN A 845 18.17 -52.93 -44.71
N SER A 846 17.29 -52.04 -44.20
CA SER A 846 16.18 -51.16 -44.68
C SER A 846 15.76 -50.11 -43.60
N ASP A 847 15.18 -48.97 -44.01
CA ASP A 847 14.09 -48.15 -43.42
C ASP A 847 14.05 -47.62 -41.95
N LEU A 848 13.82 -46.29 -41.86
CA LEU A 848 12.83 -45.54 -41.04
C LEU A 848 12.41 -46.04 -39.63
N VAL A 849 12.65 -45.20 -38.61
CA VAL A 849 11.66 -44.22 -38.08
C VAL A 849 12.41 -42.90 -37.83
#